data_AF-A0AAV0TYL9-F1
#
_entry.id   AF-A0AAV0TYL9-F1
#
_cell.length_a   1.000
_cell.length_b   1.000
_cell.length_c   1.000
_cell.angle_alpha   90.00
_cell.angle_beta   90.00
_cell.angle_gamma   90.00
#
_symmetry.space_group_name_H-M   'P 1'
#
loop_
_entity.id
_entity.type
_entity.pdbx_description
1 polymer ?
#
loop_
_entity_poly.entity_id
_entity_poly.type
_entity_poly.pdbx_seq_one_letter_code
_entity_poly.pdbx_strand_id
1 'polypeptide(L)'
;MSDQQDAEELHLRDNEPKKAKQGSGKRLNDRQRVDIIQMAENSKISKRQLADKFGVSEAAIRKLLLKKDEFLRRYYETPEDIRDQRLRGKSTRISLQEPDSCGVGGGSIPHLAAPTTTSRSPTVQSYSTSMYPSDDPWKQGLDAMLAKVIPFLTNFIQNKGQLQMSSNILDVTISASVATAEQTQVEKEEKEDTVDKPDGTDAEEIDWVGFSRMLRDIRRGFHRYPETGYQEVRTQAFIKRFCEQALHIPGKNIREMASTGLVVDVCYENATISISDKRKLPVIAFRADIDALPIEELNDHLPYCSTQKKGCKELRKRKKRKSAAHQPSSPIKQEEGDEPSHQALSDSNGTTTTVTRTCTVSHDVAMDAPMTNQLPAPSTITTTTIGAPPPPSAGGDDDDEFQVSTAAAHMCGHDGHMAMVLGLCALVVRSAHLLPQETFVRFVFQPAEEGPGGAMKMIEDGALTDVNEIYGLHNAPFPLYSVHVRPGAVMAHEVEFSIDIHGIGGHGSAPQQCVDPILVGSAVVQTLQSVVSRSLSPMDTAVVSVTQFHGGDTNNVISSKVSLAGTIRDFDLELAKTIQDRVATLVHSTCAAYGATANVHFLDGYAPVINPHVETRQVQQVAMDMGLYVSEEGLPLMAAEDFSYFLQERKGCYFFLGTKEDGDSDKMRALHSNQYDFNDKAIPLGIRLFMGILQSRFKCVLYSVEEMQAFQVAMERIMMNVTIV
;
A
#
# COMPACT_ATOMS: atom_id res chain seq x y z
N MET A 1 59.96 -44.62 -19.60
CA MET A 1 60.31 -44.57 -21.04
C MET A 1 58.99 -44.45 -21.75
N SER A 2 58.49 -43.22 -21.84
CA SER A 2 58.82 -42.24 -22.90
C SER A 2 58.18 -42.64 -24.22
N ASP A 3 57.72 -41.60 -24.91
CA ASP A 3 57.45 -41.57 -26.35
C ASP A 3 56.02 -41.94 -26.74
N GLN A 4 55.12 -40.96 -26.58
CA GLN A 4 54.43 -40.32 -27.71
C GLN A 4 53.54 -39.18 -27.20
N GLN A 5 54.19 -38.15 -26.64
CA GLN A 5 53.83 -36.75 -26.90
C GLN A 5 54.57 -36.36 -28.20
N ASP A 6 54.04 -35.42 -28.97
CA ASP A 6 54.57 -34.88 -30.24
C ASP A 6 53.93 -35.38 -31.54
N ALA A 7 52.60 -35.25 -31.70
CA ALA A 7 51.99 -35.15 -33.03
C ALA A 7 50.55 -34.60 -33.06
N GLU A 8 50.19 -33.59 -32.25
CA GLU A 8 48.96 -32.80 -32.53
C GLU A 8 48.93 -31.43 -31.83
N GLU A 9 50.10 -30.84 -31.54
CA GLU A 9 50.24 -29.48 -31.01
C GLU A 9 50.73 -28.48 -32.08
N LEU A 10 50.22 -28.57 -33.32
CA LEU A 10 50.67 -27.72 -34.43
C LEU A 10 49.59 -27.18 -35.39
N HIS A 11 48.31 -27.25 -35.02
CA HIS A 11 47.25 -26.47 -35.67
C HIS A 11 46.31 -25.89 -34.63
N LEU A 12 46.68 -24.75 -34.03
CA LEU A 12 45.79 -23.72 -33.43
C LEU A 12 46.61 -22.55 -32.83
N ARG A 13 47.77 -22.19 -33.42
CA ARG A 13 48.56 -21.00 -33.06
C ARG A 13 48.53 -19.91 -34.13
N ASP A 14 47.38 -19.73 -34.78
CA ASP A 14 47.11 -18.59 -35.66
C ASP A 14 45.69 -18.08 -35.43
N ASN A 15 45.50 -17.41 -34.29
CA ASN A 15 44.47 -16.40 -34.09
C ASN A 15 44.79 -15.62 -32.80
N GLU A 16 46.01 -15.07 -32.71
CA GLU A 16 46.21 -13.93 -31.83
C GLU A 16 45.43 -12.74 -32.40
N PRO A 17 44.52 -12.11 -31.65
CA PRO A 17 43.95 -10.84 -32.07
C PRO A 17 45.09 -9.82 -32.08
N LYS A 18 45.41 -9.33 -33.29
CA LYS A 18 46.26 -8.17 -33.53
C LYS A 18 46.03 -7.13 -32.43
N LYS A 19 47.09 -6.75 -31.69
CA LYS A 19 47.05 -5.64 -30.72
C LYS A 19 46.34 -4.44 -31.36
N ALA A 20 45.09 -4.24 -30.98
CA ALA A 20 44.32 -3.08 -31.40
C ALA A 20 45.06 -1.83 -30.91
N LYS A 21 45.23 -0.86 -31.80
CA LYS A 21 45.79 0.46 -31.49
C LYS A 21 45.22 0.97 -30.17
N GLN A 22 46.09 1.44 -29.28
CA GLN A 22 45.72 2.17 -28.06
C GLN A 22 44.71 3.27 -28.44
N GLY A 23 43.43 3.06 -28.15
CA GLY A 23 42.39 4.08 -28.35
C GLY A 23 40.99 3.64 -28.81
N SER A 24 40.75 2.41 -29.27
CA SER A 24 39.43 2.03 -29.85
C SER A 24 38.58 1.06 -29.01
N GLY A 25 38.42 1.34 -27.71
CA GLY A 25 37.44 0.61 -26.88
C GLY A 25 36.00 1.04 -27.19
N LYS A 26 35.04 0.11 -27.11
CA LYS A 26 33.60 0.39 -27.24
C LYS A 26 33.21 1.54 -26.30
N ARG A 27 32.57 2.58 -26.84
CA ARG A 27 32.07 3.69 -26.02
C ARG A 27 30.74 3.31 -25.41
N LEU A 28 30.69 3.21 -24.08
CA LEU A 28 29.46 2.97 -23.34
C LEU A 28 28.54 4.19 -23.47
N ASN A 29 27.26 3.96 -23.76
CA ASN A 29 26.23 4.96 -23.54
C ASN A 29 25.95 5.09 -22.04
N ASP A 30 25.26 6.16 -21.65
CA ASP A 30 25.04 6.44 -20.23
C ASP A 30 24.13 5.39 -19.58
N ARG A 31 23.18 4.78 -20.32
CA ARG A 31 22.39 3.64 -19.82
C ARG A 31 23.24 2.44 -19.43
N GLN A 32 24.15 2.01 -20.32
CA GLN A 32 25.08 0.90 -20.07
C GLN A 32 25.99 1.17 -18.86
N ARG A 33 26.29 2.43 -18.57
CA ARG A 33 27.09 2.79 -17.39
C ARG A 33 26.30 2.68 -16.09
N VAL A 34 25.02 3.02 -16.11
CA VAL A 34 24.12 2.79 -14.97
C VAL A 34 24.01 1.29 -14.71
N ASP A 35 23.79 0.48 -15.76
CA ASP A 35 23.73 -0.98 -15.64
C ASP A 35 25.03 -1.56 -15.05
N ILE A 36 26.20 -1.06 -15.45
CA ILE A 36 27.50 -1.48 -14.88
C ILE A 36 27.60 -1.12 -13.40
N ILE A 37 27.15 0.07 -13.00
CA ILE A 37 27.21 0.52 -11.60
C ILE A 37 26.29 -0.35 -10.74
N GLN A 38 25.05 -0.56 -11.18
CA GLN A 38 24.08 -1.42 -10.49
C GLN A 38 24.56 -2.86 -10.37
N MET A 39 25.11 -3.44 -11.45
CA MET A 39 25.67 -4.81 -11.41
C MET A 39 26.91 -4.92 -10.54
N ALA A 40 27.70 -3.85 -10.38
CA ALA A 40 28.85 -3.84 -9.49
C ALA A 40 28.48 -3.70 -8.01
N GLU A 41 27.32 -3.12 -7.70
CA GLU A 41 26.82 -2.89 -6.34
C GLU A 41 25.96 -4.06 -5.84
N ASN A 42 25.14 -4.65 -6.72
CA ASN A 42 24.14 -5.64 -6.34
C ASN A 42 24.59 -7.09 -6.60
N SER A 43 25.76 -7.30 -7.19
CA SER A 43 26.24 -8.65 -7.53
C SER A 43 27.71 -8.82 -7.20
N LYS A 44 28.12 -9.99 -6.68
CA LYS A 44 29.54 -10.36 -6.47
C LYS A 44 30.27 -10.63 -7.80
N ILE A 45 30.00 -9.85 -8.85
CA ILE A 45 30.62 -9.96 -10.17
C ILE A 45 31.94 -9.21 -10.16
N SER A 46 33.01 -9.86 -10.64
CA SER A 46 34.33 -9.22 -10.71
C SER A 46 34.38 -8.12 -11.79
N LYS A 47 35.23 -7.11 -11.58
CA LYS A 47 35.45 -6.01 -12.55
C LYS A 47 35.89 -6.52 -13.93
N ARG A 48 36.57 -7.67 -13.97
CA ARG A 48 36.97 -8.36 -15.20
C ARG A 48 35.77 -8.96 -15.94
N GLN A 49 34.85 -9.61 -15.22
CA GLN A 49 33.61 -10.11 -15.82
C GLN A 49 32.71 -8.98 -16.35
N LEU A 50 32.66 -7.83 -15.66
CA LEU A 50 31.95 -6.64 -16.17
C LEU A 50 32.63 -6.06 -17.42
N ALA A 51 33.96 -6.02 -17.44
CA ALA A 51 34.73 -5.59 -18.60
C ALA A 51 34.45 -6.46 -19.84
N ASP A 52 34.45 -7.78 -19.65
CA ASP A 52 34.16 -8.76 -20.72
C ASP A 52 32.70 -8.65 -21.18
N LYS A 53 31.73 -8.57 -20.25
CA LYS A 53 30.29 -8.45 -20.55
C LYS A 53 29.96 -7.20 -21.38
N PHE A 54 30.59 -6.07 -21.08
CA PHE A 54 30.29 -4.80 -21.74
C PHE A 54 31.27 -4.45 -22.87
N GLY A 55 32.28 -5.28 -23.13
CA GLY A 55 33.26 -5.10 -24.21
C GLY A 55 34.16 -3.86 -24.00
N VAL A 56 34.55 -3.59 -22.75
CA VAL A 56 35.39 -2.44 -22.38
C VAL A 56 36.58 -2.86 -21.54
N SER A 57 37.63 -2.05 -21.47
CA SER A 57 38.78 -2.36 -20.61
C SER A 57 38.40 -2.30 -19.12
N GLU A 58 39.01 -3.15 -18.29
CA GLU A 58 38.83 -3.12 -16.83
C GLU A 58 39.17 -1.74 -16.21
N ALA A 59 40.15 -1.02 -16.79
CA ALA A 59 40.49 0.35 -16.39
C ALA A 59 39.33 1.35 -16.58
N ALA A 60 38.47 1.13 -17.59
CA ALA A 60 37.30 1.96 -17.84
C ALA A 60 36.20 1.70 -16.80
N ILE A 61 35.99 0.45 -16.42
CA ILE A 61 35.07 0.07 -15.33
C ILE A 61 35.55 0.68 -14.00
N ARG A 62 36.84 0.55 -13.66
CA ARG A 62 37.41 1.17 -12.45
C ARG A 62 37.23 2.69 -12.42
N LYS A 63 37.46 3.37 -13.55
CA LYS A 63 37.30 4.83 -13.65
C LYS A 63 35.84 5.27 -13.56
N LEU A 64 34.90 4.47 -14.07
CA LEU A 64 33.47 4.70 -13.93
C LEU A 64 33.02 4.56 -12.47
N LEU A 65 33.39 3.46 -11.81
CA LEU A 65 33.05 3.21 -10.41
C LEU A 65 33.65 4.26 -9.45
N LEU A 66 34.84 4.77 -9.75
CA LEU A 66 35.46 5.85 -8.96
C LEU A 66 34.70 7.18 -9.08
N LYS A 67 34.00 7.41 -10.19
CA LYS A 67 33.22 8.63 -10.47
C LYS A 67 31.71 8.38 -10.49
N LYS A 68 31.25 7.28 -9.87
CA LYS A 68 29.86 6.82 -9.97
C LYS A 68 28.86 7.88 -9.49
N ASP A 69 29.13 8.53 -8.37
CA ASP A 69 28.21 9.51 -7.78
C ASP A 69 28.09 10.77 -8.66
N GLU A 70 29.23 11.28 -9.16
CA GLU A 70 29.27 12.41 -10.10
C GLU A 70 28.54 12.09 -11.41
N PHE A 71 28.65 10.84 -11.87
CA PHE A 71 28.00 10.38 -13.10
C PHE A 71 26.50 10.18 -12.91
N LEU A 72 26.06 9.49 -11.86
CA LEU A 72 24.65 9.23 -11.56
C LEU A 72 23.89 10.55 -11.36
N ARG A 73 24.49 11.50 -10.63
CA ARG A 73 23.90 12.83 -10.46
C ARG A 73 23.66 13.52 -11.80
N ARG A 74 24.67 13.57 -12.68
CA ARG A 74 24.55 14.14 -14.02
C ARG A 74 23.55 13.38 -14.90
N TYR A 75 23.42 12.07 -14.72
CA TYR A 75 22.51 11.23 -15.48
C TYR A 75 21.05 11.53 -15.12
N TYR A 76 20.71 11.61 -13.83
CA TYR A 76 19.36 11.93 -13.36
C TYR A 76 18.98 13.41 -13.52
N GLU A 77 19.95 14.32 -13.54
CA GLU A 77 19.72 15.74 -13.89
C GLU A 77 19.45 15.96 -15.39
N THR A 78 19.67 14.95 -16.25
CA THR A 78 19.45 15.06 -17.69
C THR A 78 18.02 14.61 -18.05
N PRO A 79 17.27 15.36 -18.91
CA PRO A 79 15.95 14.95 -19.39
C PRO A 79 15.90 13.53 -19.95
N GLU A 80 14.82 12.80 -19.68
CA GLU A 80 14.69 11.36 -19.95
C GLU A 80 14.83 11.00 -21.43
N ASP A 81 14.39 11.89 -22.31
CA ASP A 81 14.42 11.75 -23.77
C ASP A 81 15.85 11.70 -24.35
N ILE A 82 16.84 12.24 -23.65
CA ILE A 82 18.23 12.33 -24.13
C ILE A 82 19.27 11.67 -23.21
N ARG A 83 18.92 11.31 -21.97
CA ARG A 83 19.92 10.84 -20.98
C ARG A 83 20.53 9.48 -21.30
N ASP A 84 19.78 8.55 -21.90
CA ASP A 84 20.22 7.16 -22.13
C ASP A 84 21.20 7.01 -23.29
N GLN A 85 21.05 7.85 -24.31
CA GLN A 85 21.80 7.74 -25.57
C GLN A 85 23.14 8.50 -25.53
N ARG A 86 23.42 9.24 -24.45
CA ARG A 86 24.60 10.10 -24.36
C ARG A 86 25.88 9.27 -24.27
N LEU A 87 26.84 9.58 -25.15
CA LEU A 87 28.19 9.01 -25.15
C LEU A 87 29.18 9.97 -24.48
N ARG A 88 30.20 9.43 -23.81
CA ARG A 88 31.23 10.21 -23.10
C ARG A 88 31.89 11.23 -24.04
N GLY A 89 31.79 12.52 -23.72
CA GLY A 89 32.52 13.61 -24.38
C GLY A 89 31.85 14.25 -25.61
N LYS A 90 30.56 13.97 -25.90
CA LYS A 90 29.78 14.82 -26.81
C LYS A 90 29.02 15.89 -26.02
N SER A 91 29.42 17.14 -26.17
CA SER A 91 28.69 18.31 -25.66
C SER A 91 27.55 18.63 -26.62
N THR A 92 26.30 18.40 -26.21
CA THR A 92 25.14 19.00 -26.89
C THR A 92 24.99 20.44 -26.39
N ARG A 93 25.62 21.40 -27.09
CA ARG A 93 25.23 22.81 -27.01
C ARG A 93 23.90 22.95 -27.74
N ILE A 94 22.81 23.19 -27.02
CA ILE A 94 21.57 23.70 -27.61
C ILE A 94 21.63 25.23 -27.46
N SER A 95 21.87 25.92 -28.57
CA SER A 95 21.78 27.38 -28.68
C SER A 95 20.32 27.78 -28.91
N LEU A 96 19.76 28.59 -28.02
CA LEU A 96 18.55 29.35 -28.29
C LEU A 96 18.87 30.36 -29.41
N GLN A 97 18.20 30.22 -30.56
CA GLN A 97 18.22 31.23 -31.62
C GLN A 97 17.14 32.27 -31.32
N GLU A 98 17.57 33.52 -31.13
CA GLU A 98 16.72 34.71 -31.22
C GLU A 98 16.32 34.94 -32.69
N PRO A 99 15.10 35.43 -32.98
CA PRO A 99 14.73 35.78 -34.35
C PRO A 99 15.25 37.17 -34.74
N ASP A 100 15.96 37.19 -35.87
CA ASP A 100 16.59 38.35 -36.50
C ASP A 100 15.63 39.49 -36.87
N SER A 101 16.14 40.70 -36.73
CA SER A 101 15.58 41.97 -37.21
C SER A 101 16.08 42.34 -38.62
N CYS A 102 15.17 42.71 -39.53
CA CYS A 102 15.36 43.52 -40.76
C CYS A 102 13.94 43.94 -41.23
N GLY A 103 13.56 45.14 -41.67
CA GLY A 103 14.21 46.43 -41.88
C GLY A 103 13.15 47.47 -42.33
N VAL A 104 13.49 48.74 -42.07
CA VAL A 104 12.98 50.08 -42.50
C VAL A 104 11.89 50.20 -43.60
N GLY A 105 10.90 51.11 -43.40
CA GLY A 105 10.19 51.82 -44.48
C GLY A 105 8.86 52.50 -44.06
N GLY A 106 8.78 53.84 -44.14
CA GLY A 106 7.68 54.66 -43.59
C GLY A 106 6.43 54.88 -44.46
N GLY A 107 5.45 55.62 -43.91
CA GLY A 107 4.31 56.17 -44.65
C GLY A 107 3.05 56.39 -43.79
N SER A 108 2.53 57.61 -43.82
CA SER A 108 1.41 58.18 -43.05
C SER A 108 -0.01 57.89 -43.59
N ILE A 109 -0.95 57.49 -42.69
CA ILE A 109 -2.39 57.87 -42.45
C ILE A 109 -3.27 58.32 -43.66
N PRO A 110 -4.57 57.87 -43.87
CA PRO A 110 -5.71 58.08 -42.94
C PRO A 110 -6.91 57.07 -42.84
N HIS A 111 -7.54 57.14 -41.65
CA HIS A 111 -8.96 56.99 -41.23
C HIS A 111 -9.89 55.85 -41.75
N LEU A 112 -10.50 55.09 -40.82
CA LEU A 112 -11.93 55.23 -40.41
C LEU A 112 -12.37 54.30 -39.25
N ALA A 113 -13.02 54.92 -38.24
CA ALA A 113 -14.03 54.47 -37.26
C ALA A 113 -13.82 53.25 -36.31
N ALA A 114 -14.07 53.52 -35.01
CA ALA A 114 -13.95 52.67 -33.81
C ALA A 114 -15.28 51.91 -33.47
N PRO A 115 -15.37 51.02 -32.44
CA PRO A 115 -15.28 51.47 -31.04
C PRO A 115 -14.66 50.48 -30.00
N THR A 116 -13.94 51.10 -29.05
CA THR A 116 -13.80 50.79 -27.60
C THR A 116 -13.74 49.34 -27.08
N THR A 117 -12.59 48.97 -26.50
CA THR A 117 -12.52 48.36 -25.16
C THR A 117 -11.20 48.72 -24.48
N THR A 118 -11.31 49.06 -23.19
CA THR A 118 -10.26 49.57 -22.30
C THR A 118 -9.40 48.46 -21.70
N SER A 119 -8.10 48.73 -21.60
CA SER A 119 -7.08 47.89 -20.98
C SER A 119 -7.08 47.99 -19.45
N ARG A 120 -6.89 46.87 -18.75
CA ARG A 120 -6.28 46.82 -17.41
C ARG A 120 -5.36 45.58 -17.29
N SER A 121 -4.28 45.80 -16.54
CA SER A 121 -3.02 45.05 -16.33
C SER A 121 -3.11 43.56 -15.98
N PRO A 122 -2.02 42.77 -16.22
CA PRO A 122 -2.02 41.32 -16.03
C PRO A 122 -1.83 40.91 -14.57
N THR A 123 -2.78 40.13 -14.07
CA THR A 123 -2.72 39.43 -12.78
C THR A 123 -2.17 38.02 -12.98
N VAL A 124 -1.34 37.60 -12.01
CA VAL A 124 -0.82 36.26 -11.74
C VAL A 124 -1.79 35.14 -12.14
N GLN A 125 -1.39 34.27 -13.08
CA GLN A 125 -2.16 33.07 -13.42
C GLN A 125 -1.81 31.93 -12.46
N SER A 126 -2.81 31.59 -11.64
CA SER A 126 -2.91 30.46 -10.74
C SER A 126 -3.05 29.12 -11.49
N TYR A 127 -2.45 28.08 -10.93
CA TYR A 127 -2.76 26.69 -11.21
C TYR A 127 -4.25 26.42 -10.95
N SER A 128 -5.02 26.13 -11.99
CA SER A 128 -6.34 25.53 -11.88
C SER A 128 -6.61 24.70 -13.12
N THR A 129 -6.31 23.41 -13.04
CA THR A 129 -6.97 22.41 -13.87
C THR A 129 -7.44 21.33 -12.91
N SER A 130 -8.71 21.45 -12.47
CA SER A 130 -9.39 20.47 -11.62
C SER A 130 -9.43 19.13 -12.34
N MET A 131 -8.70 18.13 -11.84
CA MET A 131 -8.71 16.73 -12.35
C MET A 131 -10.07 16.03 -12.17
N TYR A 132 -11.03 16.64 -11.47
CA TYR A 132 -12.27 16.00 -11.04
C TYR A 132 -13.51 16.61 -11.71
N PRO A 133 -14.57 15.81 -11.95
CA PRO A 133 -15.90 16.32 -12.30
C PRO A 133 -16.38 17.36 -11.28
N SER A 134 -17.10 18.40 -11.74
CA SER A 134 -17.64 19.46 -10.86
C SER A 134 -18.65 18.96 -9.83
N ASP A 135 -19.25 17.80 -10.09
CA ASP A 135 -20.40 17.28 -9.37
C ASP A 135 -20.02 16.13 -8.42
N ASP A 136 -18.71 15.95 -8.13
CA ASP A 136 -18.21 14.92 -7.21
C ASP A 136 -18.65 15.24 -5.76
N PRO A 137 -19.51 14.41 -5.13
CA PRO A 137 -19.96 14.62 -3.75
C PRO A 137 -18.82 14.61 -2.74
N TRP A 138 -17.73 13.89 -3.04
CA TRP A 138 -16.53 13.91 -2.21
C TRP A 138 -15.84 15.25 -2.30
N LYS A 139 -15.69 15.85 -3.49
CA LYS A 139 -15.08 17.17 -3.64
C LYS A 139 -15.78 18.21 -2.78
N GLN A 140 -17.12 18.20 -2.78
CA GLN A 140 -17.92 19.10 -1.94
C GLN A 140 -17.72 18.82 -0.44
N GLY A 141 -17.75 17.54 -0.04
CA GLY A 141 -17.52 17.14 1.36
C GLY A 141 -16.10 17.52 1.85
N LEU A 142 -15.11 17.28 1.01
CA LEU A 142 -13.69 17.54 1.26
C LEU A 142 -13.40 19.03 1.37
N ASP A 143 -13.89 19.83 0.41
CA ASP A 143 -13.74 21.27 0.42
C ASP A 143 -14.48 21.89 1.61
N ALA A 144 -15.67 21.39 1.96
CA ALA A 144 -16.41 21.83 3.14
C ALA A 144 -15.68 21.49 4.45
N MET A 145 -15.03 20.34 4.52
CA MET A 145 -14.22 19.95 5.67
C MET A 145 -12.98 20.83 5.80
N LEU A 146 -12.20 21.00 4.73
CA LEU A 146 -11.03 21.89 4.71
C LEU A 146 -11.41 23.33 5.05
N ALA A 147 -12.55 23.83 4.56
CA ALA A 147 -13.04 25.17 4.88
C ALA A 147 -13.33 25.38 6.37
N LYS A 148 -13.67 24.33 7.11
CA LYS A 148 -13.85 24.37 8.58
C LYS A 148 -12.52 24.18 9.32
N VAL A 149 -11.68 23.27 8.83
CA VAL A 149 -10.42 22.87 9.45
C VAL A 149 -9.37 23.98 9.35
N ILE A 150 -9.17 24.57 8.17
CA ILE A 150 -8.09 25.53 7.91
C ILE A 150 -8.15 26.74 8.85
N PRO A 151 -9.30 27.45 9.04
CA PRO A 151 -9.37 28.60 9.92
C PRO A 151 -9.10 28.22 11.38
N PHE A 152 -9.69 27.12 11.85
CA PHE A 152 -9.47 26.63 13.21
C PHE A 152 -7.98 26.32 13.44
N LEU A 153 -7.37 25.52 12.56
CA LEU A 153 -6.01 25.04 12.75
C LEU A 153 -4.96 26.15 12.59
N THR A 154 -5.21 27.10 11.68
CA THR A 154 -4.36 28.29 11.53
C THR A 154 -4.33 29.09 12.83
N ASN A 155 -5.49 29.35 13.44
CA ASN A 155 -5.58 30.04 14.73
C ASN A 155 -4.97 29.18 15.85
N PHE A 156 -5.25 27.88 15.85
CA PHE A 156 -4.71 26.92 16.80
C PHE A 156 -3.18 26.86 16.75
N ILE A 157 -2.53 27.10 15.61
CA ILE A 157 -1.06 27.13 15.51
C ILE A 157 -0.49 28.53 15.83
N GLN A 158 -1.20 29.59 15.45
CA GLN A 158 -0.74 30.98 15.59
C GLN A 158 -0.93 31.58 16.99
N ASN A 159 -1.92 31.11 17.76
CA ASN A 159 -2.11 31.50 19.17
C ASN A 159 -1.01 30.88 20.05
N LYS A 160 0.19 31.42 19.90
CA LYS A 160 1.35 31.22 20.77
C LYS A 160 1.32 32.37 21.76
N GLY A 161 0.92 32.12 23.00
CA GLY A 161 1.19 33.07 24.08
C GLY A 161 2.67 33.47 24.03
N GLN A 162 2.95 34.77 24.11
CA GLN A 162 4.30 35.31 24.16
C GLN A 162 5.00 34.80 25.42
N LEU A 163 5.65 33.63 25.35
CA LEU A 163 6.63 33.21 26.34
C LEU A 163 7.89 34.08 26.16
N GLN A 164 7.85 35.28 26.75
CA GLN A 164 9.07 36.04 27.00
C GLN A 164 9.93 35.28 28.00
N MET A 165 11.16 35.02 27.56
CA MET A 165 12.29 34.53 28.34
C MET A 165 12.41 35.26 29.70
N SER A 166 12.19 34.53 30.79
CA SER A 166 12.89 34.81 32.04
C SER A 166 13.75 33.62 32.40
N SER A 167 15.00 33.70 31.97
CA SER A 167 16.08 32.88 32.47
C SER A 167 16.29 33.20 33.95
N ASN A 168 15.94 32.27 34.84
CA ASN A 168 16.61 32.16 36.13
C ASN A 168 16.70 30.69 36.54
N ILE A 169 17.94 30.21 36.43
CA ILE A 169 18.50 29.01 37.03
C ILE A 169 18.15 28.98 38.51
N LEU A 170 17.70 27.82 39.03
CA LEU A 170 17.95 27.42 40.42
C LEU A 170 17.91 25.88 40.55
N ASP A 171 19.08 25.33 40.88
CA ASP A 171 19.28 24.00 41.46
C ASP A 171 18.32 23.75 42.62
N VAL A 172 17.65 22.59 42.64
CA VAL A 172 17.16 22.01 43.89
C VAL A 172 17.42 20.50 43.92
N THR A 173 18.34 20.16 44.81
CA THR A 173 18.70 18.84 45.31
C THR A 173 17.49 18.10 45.87
N ILE A 174 17.24 16.87 45.40
CA ILE A 174 16.23 15.97 45.96
C ILE A 174 16.78 15.38 47.27
N SER A 175 16.12 15.67 48.40
CA SER A 175 16.23 14.87 49.61
C SER A 175 14.89 14.19 49.88
N ALA A 176 14.96 12.87 49.98
CA ALA A 176 13.86 11.99 50.30
C ALA A 176 13.50 12.07 51.78
N SER A 177 12.19 12.05 52.08
CA SER A 177 11.70 11.49 53.33
C SER A 177 10.25 11.05 53.21
N VAL A 178 10.08 9.75 53.42
CA VAL A 178 8.85 9.00 53.64
C VAL A 178 8.18 9.46 54.93
N ALA A 179 6.86 9.65 54.91
CA ALA A 179 6.03 9.51 56.10
C ALA A 179 4.59 9.12 55.73
N THR A 180 4.05 8.29 56.59
CA THR A 180 2.88 7.41 56.48
C THR A 180 1.55 8.10 56.78
N ALA A 181 0.50 7.58 56.13
CA ALA A 181 -0.87 7.32 56.58
C ALA A 181 -1.49 8.16 57.71
N GLU A 182 -2.68 8.72 57.45
CA GLU A 182 -3.90 8.36 58.19
C GLU A 182 -5.16 8.92 57.51
N GLN A 183 -6.18 8.06 57.42
CA GLN A 183 -7.55 8.41 57.01
C GLN A 183 -8.32 8.92 58.23
N THR A 184 -9.09 10.01 58.09
CA THR A 184 -10.43 10.07 58.71
C THR A 184 -11.30 11.13 58.03
N GLN A 185 -12.50 10.71 57.64
CA GLN A 185 -13.58 11.51 57.09
C GLN A 185 -14.14 12.49 58.14
N VAL A 186 -14.44 13.72 57.72
CA VAL A 186 -15.55 14.51 58.28
C VAL A 186 -16.19 15.29 57.14
N GLU A 187 -17.42 14.91 56.80
CA GLU A 187 -18.35 15.70 56.00
C GLU A 187 -18.79 16.94 56.79
N LYS A 188 -18.63 18.12 56.20
CA LYS A 188 -19.46 19.31 56.51
C LYS A 188 -19.62 20.16 55.26
N GLU A 189 -20.86 20.23 54.80
CA GLU A 189 -21.37 21.28 53.92
C GLU A 189 -21.30 22.62 54.66
N GLU A 190 -20.56 23.60 54.12
CA GLU A 190 -20.75 25.01 54.46
C GLU A 190 -20.71 25.87 53.19
N LYS A 191 -21.65 26.80 53.16
CA LYS A 191 -22.01 27.71 52.07
C LYS A 191 -20.94 28.75 51.77
N GLU A 192 -20.98 29.19 50.52
CA GLU A 192 -20.47 30.43 49.93
C GLU A 192 -20.00 31.50 50.93
N ASP A 193 -18.72 31.85 50.84
CA ASP A 193 -18.24 33.21 51.10
C ASP A 193 -17.19 33.58 50.03
N THR A 194 -17.51 34.65 49.30
CA THR A 194 -16.70 35.26 48.24
C THR A 194 -15.42 35.84 48.83
N VAL A 195 -14.27 35.35 48.37
CA VAL A 195 -12.96 35.99 48.60
C VAL A 195 -12.24 36.11 47.26
N ASP A 196 -12.06 37.36 46.83
CA ASP A 196 -11.24 37.79 45.71
C ASP A 196 -9.85 37.13 45.74
N LYS A 197 -9.48 36.42 44.67
CA LYS A 197 -8.09 36.04 44.40
C LYS A 197 -7.49 37.02 43.39
N PRO A 198 -6.22 37.43 43.59
CA PRO A 198 -5.58 38.43 42.76
C PRO A 198 -5.17 37.84 41.40
N ASP A 199 -5.35 38.70 40.39
CA ASP A 199 -4.81 38.69 39.03
C ASP A 199 -3.59 37.76 38.84
N GLY A 200 -3.84 36.61 38.21
CA GLY A 200 -2.85 35.60 37.86
C GLY A 200 -2.78 35.47 36.36
N THR A 201 -1.69 35.97 35.78
CA THR A 201 -1.20 35.79 34.40
C THR A 201 -1.91 34.69 33.60
N ASP A 202 -2.81 35.11 32.70
CA ASP A 202 -3.51 34.23 31.76
C ASP A 202 -2.52 33.54 30.80
N ALA A 203 -2.05 32.36 31.16
CA ALA A 203 -1.53 31.41 30.19
C ALA A 203 -2.72 30.91 29.38
N GLU A 204 -2.89 31.42 28.14
CA GLU A 204 -4.00 31.01 27.27
C GLU A 204 -4.07 29.49 27.14
N GLU A 205 -5.19 28.91 27.59
CA GLU A 205 -5.47 27.49 27.58
C GLU A 205 -5.62 26.95 26.15
N ILE A 206 -4.94 25.84 25.82
CA ILE A 206 -5.03 25.21 24.50
C ILE A 206 -6.47 24.68 24.30
N ASP A 207 -7.11 25.01 23.17
CA ASP A 207 -8.46 24.51 22.83
C ASP A 207 -8.44 23.02 22.42
N TRP A 208 -8.26 22.16 23.42
CA TRP A 208 -8.25 20.71 23.26
C TRP A 208 -9.59 20.15 22.81
N VAL A 209 -10.69 20.82 23.14
CA VAL A 209 -12.05 20.41 22.75
C VAL A 209 -12.24 20.66 21.24
N GLY A 210 -11.90 21.85 20.76
CA GLY A 210 -11.90 22.16 19.32
C GLY A 210 -10.99 21.23 18.54
N PHE A 211 -9.78 20.98 19.04
CA PHE A 211 -8.82 20.09 18.38
C PHE A 211 -9.32 18.64 18.30
N SER A 212 -9.89 18.12 19.39
CA SER A 212 -10.48 16.78 19.43
C SER A 212 -11.68 16.65 18.49
N ARG A 213 -12.57 17.66 18.41
CA ARG A 213 -13.70 17.66 17.46
C ARG A 213 -13.20 17.64 16.03
N MET A 214 -12.17 18.44 15.72
CA MET A 214 -11.58 18.48 14.39
C MET A 214 -11.03 17.11 13.97
N LEU A 215 -10.25 16.44 14.82
CA LEU A 215 -9.67 15.14 14.48
C LEU A 215 -10.74 14.07 14.27
N ARG A 216 -11.77 14.03 15.13
CA ARG A 216 -12.93 13.16 14.95
C ARG A 216 -13.63 13.42 13.62
N ASP A 217 -13.88 14.68 13.29
CA ASP A 217 -14.59 15.06 12.07
C ASP A 217 -13.76 14.72 10.81
N ILE A 218 -12.43 14.83 10.89
CA ILE A 218 -11.51 14.37 9.84
C ILE A 218 -11.59 12.85 9.68
N ARG A 219 -11.48 12.07 10.78
CA ARG A 219 -11.59 10.60 10.75
C ARG A 219 -12.89 10.16 10.09
N ARG A 220 -14.02 10.67 10.59
CA ARG A 220 -15.37 10.39 10.06
C ARG A 220 -15.53 10.87 8.61
N GLY A 221 -14.80 11.91 8.25
CA GLY A 221 -14.65 12.39 6.89
C GLY A 221 -14.04 11.35 5.95
N PHE A 222 -12.86 10.84 6.30
CA PHE A 222 -12.20 9.75 5.56
C PHE A 222 -13.08 8.49 5.51
N HIS A 223 -13.70 8.11 6.63
CA HIS A 223 -14.62 6.98 6.69
C HIS A 223 -15.75 7.07 5.67
N ARG A 224 -16.34 8.26 5.54
CA ARG A 224 -17.52 8.49 4.69
C ARG A 224 -17.21 8.38 3.20
N TYR A 225 -15.99 8.64 2.77
CA TYR A 225 -15.62 8.52 1.36
C TYR A 225 -14.26 7.83 1.21
N PRO A 226 -14.29 6.51 1.35
CA PRO A 226 -13.12 5.66 1.29
C PRO A 226 -12.57 5.57 -0.14
N GLU A 227 -11.27 5.35 -0.26
CA GLU A 227 -10.61 5.03 -1.53
C GLU A 227 -9.70 3.81 -1.34
N THR A 228 -9.73 2.87 -2.28
CA THR A 228 -8.96 1.62 -2.19
C THR A 228 -7.51 1.80 -2.66
N GLY A 229 -6.69 0.77 -2.45
CA GLY A 229 -5.26 0.75 -2.82
C GLY A 229 -4.94 1.35 -4.19
N TYR A 230 -4.04 2.33 -4.22
CA TYR A 230 -3.61 3.12 -5.39
C TYR A 230 -4.70 3.98 -6.06
N GLN A 231 -5.89 4.09 -5.46
CA GLN A 231 -6.98 4.95 -5.91
C GLN A 231 -7.23 6.11 -4.95
N GLU A 232 -6.39 6.29 -3.93
CA GLU A 232 -6.49 7.26 -2.83
C GLU A 232 -6.12 8.69 -3.24
N VAL A 233 -6.44 9.05 -4.49
CA VAL A 233 -6.06 10.33 -5.12
C VAL A 233 -6.64 11.50 -4.33
N ARG A 234 -7.88 11.38 -3.87
CA ARG A 234 -8.55 12.49 -3.19
C ARG A 234 -8.17 12.54 -1.71
N THR A 235 -7.93 11.40 -1.09
CA THR A 235 -7.35 11.27 0.25
C THR A 235 -5.96 11.92 0.32
N GLN A 236 -5.07 11.57 -0.62
CA GLN A 236 -3.76 12.22 -0.77
C GLN A 236 -3.88 13.73 -0.95
N ALA A 237 -4.78 14.18 -1.83
CA ALA A 237 -5.01 15.60 -2.08
C ALA A 237 -5.47 16.35 -0.83
N PHE A 238 -6.29 15.73 0.02
CA PHE A 238 -6.69 16.32 1.31
C PHE A 238 -5.52 16.43 2.26
N ILE A 239 -4.77 15.34 2.48
CA ILE A 239 -3.62 15.32 3.39
C ILE A 239 -2.60 16.38 2.97
N LYS A 240 -2.30 16.45 1.66
CA LYS A 240 -1.42 17.47 1.10
C LYS A 240 -1.93 18.89 1.36
N ARG A 241 -3.19 19.18 1.06
CA ARG A 241 -3.78 20.51 1.28
C ARG A 241 -3.85 20.87 2.77
N PHE A 242 -4.13 19.90 3.64
CA PHE A 242 -4.10 20.10 5.09
C PHE A 242 -2.70 20.52 5.53
N CYS A 243 -1.66 19.82 5.09
CA CYS A 243 -0.27 20.14 5.42
C CYS A 243 0.18 21.50 4.85
N GLU A 244 -0.13 21.77 3.58
CA GLU A 244 0.25 23.03 2.92
C GLU A 244 -0.53 24.24 3.44
N GLN A 245 -1.85 24.14 3.56
CA GLN A 245 -2.75 25.28 3.78
C GLN A 245 -3.10 25.49 5.24
N ALA A 246 -3.30 24.41 6.02
CA ALA A 246 -3.66 24.51 7.43
C ALA A 246 -2.41 24.58 8.33
N LEU A 247 -1.41 23.73 8.05
CA LEU A 247 -0.16 23.69 8.82
C LEU A 247 0.92 24.64 8.31
N HIS A 248 0.73 25.27 7.14
CA HIS A 248 1.74 26.13 6.50
C HIS A 248 3.10 25.45 6.31
N ILE A 249 3.12 24.13 6.13
CA ILE A 249 4.36 23.38 5.87
C ILE A 249 4.87 23.78 4.48
N PRO A 250 6.17 24.12 4.34
CA PRO A 250 6.74 24.47 3.05
C PRO A 250 6.55 23.33 2.04
N GLY A 251 6.04 23.62 0.84
CA GLY A 251 5.79 22.59 -0.18
C GLY A 251 7.02 21.76 -0.57
N LYS A 252 8.24 22.26 -0.34
CA LYS A 252 9.49 21.48 -0.53
C LYS A 252 9.67 20.34 0.47
N ASN A 253 9.00 20.42 1.62
CA ASN A 253 9.00 19.39 2.65
C ASN A 253 7.87 18.36 2.46
N ILE A 254 7.04 18.53 1.41
CA ILE A 254 5.93 17.63 1.09
C ILE A 254 6.26 16.96 -0.24
N ARG A 255 6.23 15.63 -0.26
CA ARG A 255 6.61 14.84 -1.43
C ARG A 255 5.58 13.75 -1.69
N GLU A 256 5.04 13.75 -2.90
CA GLU A 256 4.21 12.65 -3.41
C GLU A 256 5.12 11.45 -3.72
N MET A 257 4.66 10.26 -3.37
CA MET A 257 5.42 9.00 -3.39
C MET A 257 4.47 7.87 -3.79
N ALA A 258 4.94 6.81 -4.43
CA ALA A 258 4.17 5.61 -4.72
C ALA A 258 2.79 5.90 -5.38
N SER A 259 2.76 6.82 -6.35
CA SER A 259 1.54 7.38 -6.97
C SER A 259 0.65 8.20 -6.01
N THR A 260 0.03 7.55 -5.02
CA THR A 260 -0.98 8.14 -4.11
C THR A 260 -0.48 8.33 -2.67
N GLY A 261 0.74 7.89 -2.37
CA GLY A 261 1.39 8.11 -1.07
C GLY A 261 1.92 9.53 -0.88
N LEU A 262 2.24 9.88 0.36
CA LEU A 262 2.77 11.18 0.72
C LEU A 262 3.80 11.09 1.85
N VAL A 263 4.87 11.86 1.75
CA VAL A 263 5.82 12.09 2.84
C VAL A 263 5.82 13.57 3.19
N VAL A 264 5.74 13.86 4.48
CA VAL A 264 5.74 15.22 5.03
C VAL A 264 6.84 15.36 6.08
N ASP A 265 7.76 16.29 5.88
CA ASP A 265 8.87 16.54 6.79
C ASP A 265 8.63 17.84 7.60
N VAL A 266 8.77 17.78 8.94
CA VAL A 266 8.67 18.94 9.84
C VAL A 266 9.95 19.07 10.65
N CYS A 267 10.59 20.23 10.57
CA CYS A 267 11.82 20.53 11.30
C CYS A 267 11.62 21.72 12.25
N TYR A 268 12.70 22.10 12.94
CA TYR A 268 12.74 23.29 13.79
C TYR A 268 12.13 24.52 13.08
N GLU A 269 11.28 25.24 13.82
CA GLU A 269 10.53 26.42 13.33
C GLU A 269 9.69 26.19 12.06
N ASN A 270 9.40 24.93 11.70
CA ASN A 270 8.74 24.57 10.45
C ASN A 270 9.47 25.12 9.21
N ALA A 271 10.80 25.18 9.29
CA ALA A 271 11.64 25.73 8.23
C ALA A 271 11.67 24.86 6.96
N THR A 272 12.17 25.42 5.87
CA THR A 272 12.45 24.65 4.65
C THR A 272 13.73 23.85 4.82
N ILE A 273 13.70 22.55 4.53
CA ILE A 273 14.87 21.68 4.70
C ILE A 273 15.90 21.94 3.58
N SER A 274 17.10 22.42 3.94
CA SER A 274 18.22 22.56 3.02
C SER A 274 18.89 21.20 2.75
N ILE A 275 19.26 20.94 1.49
CA ILE A 275 19.92 19.71 1.04
C ILE A 275 21.34 19.56 1.63
N SER A 276 21.97 20.66 2.05
CA SER A 276 23.33 20.65 2.62
C SER A 276 23.43 20.05 4.03
N ASP A 277 22.33 20.00 4.77
CA ASP A 277 22.33 19.76 6.22
C ASP A 277 21.84 18.35 6.62
N LYS A 278 21.45 17.53 5.63
CA LYS A 278 20.69 16.27 5.83
C LYS A 278 21.45 15.11 6.50
N ARG A 279 22.78 15.11 6.56
CA ARG A 279 23.56 13.85 6.77
C ARG A 279 23.93 13.49 8.22
N LYS A 280 23.46 14.22 9.24
CA LYS A 280 23.87 13.97 10.64
C LYS A 280 22.77 14.09 11.69
N LEU A 281 21.53 14.36 11.28
CA LEU A 281 20.43 14.68 12.20
C LEU A 281 19.62 13.42 12.50
N PRO A 282 19.23 13.13 13.76
CA PRO A 282 18.32 12.03 14.03
C PRO A 282 16.93 12.34 13.45
N VAL A 283 16.40 11.38 12.71
CA VAL A 283 15.11 11.44 12.00
C VAL A 283 14.24 10.29 12.45
N ILE A 284 13.05 10.64 12.92
CA ILE A 284 12.03 9.69 13.33
C ILE A 284 10.85 9.83 12.40
N ALA A 285 10.43 8.71 11.83
CA ALA A 285 9.27 8.62 10.96
C ALA A 285 8.07 8.02 11.72
N PHE A 286 6.87 8.52 11.44
CA PHE A 286 5.60 7.95 11.88
C PHE A 286 4.74 7.62 10.67
N ARG A 287 4.28 6.36 10.58
CA ARG A 287 3.49 5.85 9.46
C ARG A 287 2.01 5.81 9.79
N ALA A 288 1.19 6.20 8.81
CA ALA A 288 -0.21 5.82 8.67
C ALA A 288 -0.41 5.26 7.26
N ASP A 289 -1.05 4.11 7.16
CA ASP A 289 -1.73 3.66 5.94
C ASP A 289 -2.94 4.56 5.65
N ILE A 290 -3.38 4.62 4.39
CA ILE A 290 -4.44 5.56 3.96
C ILE A 290 -5.55 4.89 3.15
N ASP A 291 -5.38 3.64 2.75
CA ASP A 291 -6.32 2.93 1.89
C ASP A 291 -7.49 2.30 2.64
N ALA A 292 -8.57 2.06 1.90
CA ALA A 292 -9.76 1.37 2.35
C ALA A 292 -9.91 0.01 1.68
N LEU A 293 -10.86 -0.78 2.16
CA LEU A 293 -11.16 -2.12 1.66
C LEU A 293 -12.33 -2.11 0.66
N PRO A 294 -12.37 -3.03 -0.32
CA PRO A 294 -13.50 -3.21 -1.24
C PRO A 294 -14.68 -3.94 -0.58
N ILE A 295 -15.10 -3.46 0.59
CA ILE A 295 -16.16 -4.03 1.43
C ILE A 295 -17.35 -3.08 1.47
N GLU A 296 -18.55 -3.64 1.42
CA GLU A 296 -19.79 -2.89 1.65
C GLU A 296 -20.03 -2.73 3.15
N GLU A 297 -20.10 -1.49 3.61
CA GLU A 297 -20.45 -1.16 4.99
C GLU A 297 -21.93 -1.38 5.29
N LEU A 298 -22.23 -2.06 6.41
CA LEU A 298 -23.59 -2.30 6.89
C LEU A 298 -24.00 -1.43 8.08
N ASN A 299 -23.15 -0.49 8.52
CA ASN A 299 -23.47 0.43 9.61
C ASN A 299 -24.31 1.63 9.13
N ASP A 300 -25.46 1.37 8.52
CA ASP A 300 -26.36 2.40 7.98
C ASP A 300 -26.87 3.42 9.01
N HIS A 301 -26.86 3.04 10.28
CA HIS A 301 -27.18 3.89 11.43
C HIS A 301 -26.10 4.94 11.74
N LEU A 302 -24.86 4.77 11.27
CA LEU A 302 -23.78 5.73 11.52
C LEU A 302 -23.93 6.94 10.57
N PRO A 303 -23.89 8.19 11.09
CA PRO A 303 -24.04 9.39 10.27
C PRO A 303 -22.87 9.63 9.31
N TYR A 304 -21.78 8.89 9.48
CA TYR A 304 -20.55 8.93 8.70
C TYR A 304 -20.28 7.64 7.92
N CYS A 305 -21.27 6.74 7.78
CA CYS A 305 -21.12 5.56 6.95
C CYS A 305 -20.70 5.89 5.51
N SER A 306 -20.00 4.96 4.89
CA SER A 306 -19.48 5.04 3.53
C SER A 306 -20.57 5.38 2.52
N THR A 307 -20.23 6.32 1.64
CA THR A 307 -21.05 6.72 0.51
C THR A 307 -20.89 5.78 -0.70
N GLN A 308 -19.87 4.92 -0.71
CA GLN A 308 -19.62 3.96 -1.80
C GLN A 308 -20.32 2.63 -1.53
N LYS A 309 -21.57 2.53 -1.97
CA LYS A 309 -22.40 1.32 -1.86
C LYS A 309 -22.48 0.55 -3.18
N LYS A 310 -22.67 -0.77 -3.11
CA LYS A 310 -22.81 -1.62 -4.31
C LYS A 310 -23.99 -1.13 -5.17
N GLY A 311 -23.74 -0.94 -6.46
CA GLY A 311 -24.78 -0.56 -7.42
C GLY A 311 -25.08 0.94 -7.51
N CYS A 312 -24.27 1.82 -6.90
CA CYS A 312 -24.42 3.27 -7.07
C CYS A 312 -23.97 3.66 -8.49
N LYS A 313 -24.90 4.09 -9.35
CA LYS A 313 -24.59 4.51 -10.73
C LYS A 313 -23.86 5.86 -10.69
N GLU A 314 -22.59 5.89 -11.09
CA GLU A 314 -21.93 7.16 -11.42
C GLU A 314 -22.61 7.79 -12.65
N LEU A 315 -23.33 8.89 -12.42
CA LEU A 315 -23.98 9.68 -13.48
C LEU A 315 -22.95 10.52 -14.25
N ARG A 316 -22.14 9.90 -15.12
CA ARG A 316 -21.42 10.65 -16.15
C ARG A 316 -22.36 11.08 -17.27
N LYS A 317 -23.02 12.25 -17.10
CA LYS A 317 -23.80 12.88 -18.19
C LYS A 317 -22.87 13.36 -19.31
N ARG A 318 -22.74 12.56 -20.36
CA ARG A 318 -22.02 12.94 -21.59
C ARG A 318 -22.85 13.99 -22.35
N LYS A 319 -22.32 15.21 -22.48
CA LYS A 319 -22.86 16.27 -23.35
C LYS A 319 -22.82 15.78 -24.81
N LYS A 320 -23.93 15.24 -25.33
CA LYS A 320 -24.09 14.95 -26.77
C LYS A 320 -24.05 16.27 -27.54
N ARG A 321 -22.95 16.51 -28.27
CA ARG A 321 -22.91 17.48 -29.36
C ARG A 321 -23.88 17.01 -30.44
N LYS A 322 -24.91 17.81 -30.72
CA LYS A 322 -25.79 17.66 -31.87
C LYS A 322 -24.99 17.97 -33.14
N SER A 323 -24.90 17.02 -34.06
CA SER A 323 -24.69 17.28 -35.48
C SER A 323 -25.92 16.77 -36.22
N ALA A 324 -26.60 17.70 -36.89
CA ALA A 324 -27.81 17.46 -37.66
C ALA A 324 -27.47 17.09 -39.12
N ALA A 325 -28.49 16.50 -39.77
CA ALA A 325 -28.76 16.40 -41.20
C ALA A 325 -28.49 15.05 -41.89
N HIS A 326 -29.53 14.23 -42.07
CA HIS A 326 -30.23 14.11 -43.36
C HIS A 326 -31.58 13.38 -43.23
N GLN A 327 -32.48 13.72 -44.15
CA GLN A 327 -33.94 13.61 -44.12
C GLN A 327 -34.54 12.24 -44.54
N PRO A 328 -35.87 12.04 -44.39
CA PRO A 328 -36.54 10.74 -44.35
C PRO A 328 -37.26 10.35 -45.65
N SER A 329 -37.62 9.07 -45.77
CA SER A 329 -38.70 8.60 -46.66
C SER A 329 -39.41 7.41 -46.03
N SER A 330 -40.73 7.53 -45.87
CA SER A 330 -41.72 6.53 -45.49
C SER A 330 -42.67 6.28 -46.69
N PRO A 331 -43.80 5.53 -46.63
CA PRO A 331 -44.31 4.49 -45.71
C PRO A 331 -44.94 3.27 -46.48
N ILE A 332 -45.78 2.46 -45.78
CA ILE A 332 -46.96 1.64 -46.23
C ILE A 332 -46.74 0.11 -46.17
N LYS A 333 -47.56 -0.77 -45.55
CA LYS A 333 -48.82 -0.72 -44.76
C LYS A 333 -49.14 -2.15 -44.20
N GLN A 334 -49.72 -2.19 -42.98
CA GLN A 334 -50.95 -2.94 -42.51
C GLN A 334 -51.12 -4.44 -42.84
N GLU A 335 -51.71 -5.33 -42.02
CA GLU A 335 -52.61 -5.31 -40.83
C GLU A 335 -52.64 -6.75 -40.25
N GLU A 336 -52.71 -6.96 -38.91
CA GLU A 336 -53.87 -7.46 -38.11
C GLU A 336 -54.57 -8.73 -38.66
N GLY A 337 -54.91 -9.79 -37.91
CA GLY A 337 -54.94 -10.05 -36.46
C GLY A 337 -55.48 -11.47 -36.16
N ASP A 338 -55.66 -11.72 -34.86
CA ASP A 338 -56.52 -12.70 -34.15
C ASP A 338 -56.19 -14.21 -34.04
N GLU A 339 -56.02 -14.59 -32.78
CA GLU A 339 -56.13 -15.89 -32.07
C GLU A 339 -57.57 -16.49 -32.10
N PRO A 340 -57.88 -17.62 -31.41
CA PRO A 340 -57.14 -18.86 -31.12
C PRO A 340 -58.02 -20.13 -31.35
N SER A 341 -57.53 -21.29 -30.87
CA SER A 341 -58.28 -22.39 -30.21
C SER A 341 -58.44 -23.76 -30.89
N HIS A 342 -58.39 -24.77 -30.00
CA HIS A 342 -58.92 -26.12 -30.04
C HIS A 342 -58.01 -27.34 -30.28
N GLN A 343 -57.76 -27.99 -29.14
CA GLN A 343 -57.54 -29.42 -28.86
C GLN A 343 -58.32 -30.40 -29.75
N ALA A 344 -57.69 -31.55 -30.05
CA ALA A 344 -58.17 -32.93 -29.80
C ALA A 344 -57.19 -33.91 -30.49
N LEU A 345 -56.45 -34.74 -29.76
CA LEU A 345 -56.81 -36.13 -29.40
C LEU A 345 -57.23 -37.01 -30.60
N SER A 346 -56.40 -38.00 -30.96
CA SER A 346 -56.66 -39.42 -30.66
C SER A 346 -55.81 -40.37 -31.50
N ASP A 347 -55.03 -41.18 -30.79
CA ASP A 347 -54.80 -42.62 -30.92
C ASP A 347 -55.09 -43.33 -32.26
N SER A 348 -54.12 -44.14 -32.70
CA SER A 348 -54.40 -45.58 -32.86
C SER A 348 -53.12 -46.43 -32.86
N ASN A 349 -53.22 -47.48 -32.04
CA ASN A 349 -52.31 -48.61 -31.88
C ASN A 349 -52.11 -49.42 -33.17
N GLY A 350 -50.95 -50.08 -33.27
CA GLY A 350 -51.00 -51.55 -33.42
C GLY A 350 -50.08 -52.23 -34.43
N THR A 351 -48.93 -52.69 -33.92
CA THR A 351 -48.46 -54.10 -33.99
C THR A 351 -47.89 -54.68 -35.30
N THR A 352 -46.55 -54.74 -35.33
CA THR A 352 -45.69 -55.94 -35.53
C THR A 352 -45.81 -56.78 -36.81
N THR A 353 -44.68 -56.95 -37.53
CA THR A 353 -44.09 -58.27 -37.83
C THR A 353 -42.62 -58.13 -38.23
N THR A 354 -41.74 -58.76 -37.45
CA THR A 354 -40.30 -58.94 -37.67
C THR A 354 -40.07 -60.09 -38.66
N VAL A 355 -39.17 -59.91 -39.64
CA VAL A 355 -38.51 -61.02 -40.35
C VAL A 355 -37.01 -60.80 -40.31
N THR A 356 -36.33 -61.68 -39.59
CA THR A 356 -34.88 -61.84 -39.48
C THR A 356 -34.34 -62.63 -40.67
N ARG A 357 -33.21 -62.19 -41.25
CA ARG A 357 -32.21 -63.09 -41.85
C ARG A 357 -30.81 -62.46 -41.83
N THR A 358 -29.97 -63.04 -40.98
CA THR A 358 -28.50 -63.05 -40.94
C THR A 358 -27.93 -63.62 -42.26
N CYS A 359 -26.68 -63.47 -42.70
CA CYS A 359 -25.41 -62.87 -42.28
C CYS A 359 -24.50 -62.92 -43.53
N THR A 360 -23.64 -61.93 -43.77
CA THR A 360 -22.35 -62.16 -44.45
C THR A 360 -21.28 -61.31 -43.79
N VAL A 361 -20.32 -62.01 -43.19
CA VAL A 361 -19.09 -61.50 -42.60
C VAL A 361 -18.17 -61.05 -43.72
N SER A 362 -17.64 -59.82 -43.61
CA SER A 362 -16.36 -59.44 -44.21
C SER A 362 -15.50 -58.93 -43.06
N HIS A 363 -14.54 -59.76 -42.64
CA HIS A 363 -13.37 -59.29 -41.92
C HIS A 363 -12.59 -58.39 -42.88
N ASP A 364 -12.31 -57.16 -42.49
CA ASP A 364 -10.97 -56.64 -42.63
C ASP A 364 -10.69 -55.62 -41.53
N VAL A 365 -9.63 -55.95 -40.81
CA VAL A 365 -9.08 -55.26 -39.65
C VAL A 365 -8.21 -54.12 -40.16
N ALA A 366 -8.49 -52.91 -39.69
CA ALA A 366 -7.48 -51.87 -39.52
C ALA A 366 -7.66 -51.26 -38.12
N MET A 367 -7.22 -52.04 -37.12
CA MET A 367 -6.82 -51.52 -35.83
C MET A 367 -5.46 -50.84 -36.04
N ASP A 368 -5.44 -49.51 -36.18
CA ASP A 368 -4.28 -48.72 -35.76
C ASP A 368 -4.60 -47.21 -35.77
N ALA A 369 -4.96 -46.72 -34.58
CA ALA A 369 -4.50 -45.44 -34.04
C ALA A 369 -4.83 -45.43 -32.54
N PRO A 370 -3.84 -45.56 -31.62
CA PRO A 370 -4.11 -45.21 -30.24
C PRO A 370 -4.26 -43.68 -30.21
N MET A 371 -5.47 -43.19 -30.00
CA MET A 371 -5.68 -41.85 -29.44
C MET A 371 -5.07 -41.89 -28.05
N THR A 372 -3.77 -41.61 -27.95
CA THR A 372 -3.09 -41.53 -26.67
C THR A 372 -3.67 -40.33 -25.93
N ASN A 373 -4.53 -40.58 -24.95
CA ASN A 373 -4.81 -39.64 -23.86
C ASN A 373 -3.48 -39.41 -23.13
N GLN A 374 -2.64 -38.52 -23.67
CA GLN A 374 -1.40 -38.13 -23.03
C GLN A 374 -1.74 -37.18 -21.90
N LEU A 375 -1.14 -37.41 -20.73
CA LEU A 375 -1.15 -36.44 -19.65
C LEU A 375 -0.59 -35.10 -20.15
N PRO A 376 -1.04 -33.97 -19.59
CA PRO A 376 -0.44 -32.68 -19.91
C PRO A 376 1.04 -32.60 -19.55
N ALA A 377 1.65 -31.47 -19.92
CA ALA A 377 3.06 -31.14 -19.70
C ALA A 377 3.58 -31.49 -18.29
N PRO A 378 4.90 -31.74 -18.12
CA PRO A 378 5.49 -32.13 -16.84
C PRO A 378 5.18 -31.14 -15.72
N SER A 379 5.10 -31.64 -14.49
CA SER A 379 4.83 -30.82 -13.30
C SER A 379 5.81 -29.65 -13.19
N THR A 380 5.29 -28.46 -12.85
CA THR A 380 6.08 -27.21 -12.77
C THR A 380 5.92 -26.53 -11.41
N ILE A 381 6.95 -25.77 -11.01
CA ILE A 381 6.93 -24.90 -9.84
C ILE A 381 7.30 -23.49 -10.28
N THR A 382 6.49 -22.50 -9.92
CA THR A 382 6.75 -21.08 -10.17
C THR A 382 6.51 -20.28 -8.90
N THR A 383 7.29 -19.21 -8.69
CA THR A 383 7.12 -18.29 -7.58
C THR A 383 7.17 -16.85 -8.10
N THR A 384 6.22 -16.03 -7.67
CA THR A 384 6.18 -14.58 -7.91
C THR A 384 6.15 -13.86 -6.57
N THR A 385 6.68 -12.65 -6.47
CA THR A 385 6.59 -11.83 -5.25
C THR A 385 5.65 -10.65 -5.47
N ILE A 386 4.84 -10.31 -4.46
CA ILE A 386 3.98 -9.12 -4.47
C ILE A 386 4.86 -7.87 -4.70
N GLY A 387 4.41 -6.92 -5.53
CA GLY A 387 5.16 -5.71 -5.92
C GLY A 387 5.94 -5.80 -7.25
N ALA A 388 5.96 -6.95 -7.92
CA ALA A 388 6.42 -7.07 -9.30
C ALA A 388 5.47 -6.34 -10.28
N PRO A 389 5.98 -5.67 -11.34
CA PRO A 389 5.12 -5.03 -12.32
C PRO A 389 4.20 -6.08 -12.96
N PRO A 390 2.90 -5.78 -13.20
CA PRO A 390 2.02 -6.72 -13.86
C PRO A 390 2.59 -7.07 -15.24
N PRO A 391 2.49 -8.34 -15.69
CA PRO A 391 2.82 -8.66 -17.07
C PRO A 391 1.95 -7.82 -18.02
N PRO A 392 2.47 -7.42 -19.20
CA PRO A 392 1.65 -6.74 -20.18
C PRO A 392 0.49 -7.66 -20.54
N SER A 393 -0.72 -7.27 -20.18
CA SER A 393 -1.95 -7.92 -20.61
C SER A 393 -1.96 -7.92 -22.14
N ALA A 394 -1.88 -9.10 -22.73
CA ALA A 394 -2.14 -9.27 -24.16
C ALA A 394 -3.56 -8.75 -24.43
N GLY A 395 -3.66 -7.82 -25.38
CA GLY A 395 -4.89 -7.08 -25.65
C GLY A 395 -6.08 -7.98 -25.97
N GLY A 396 -7.23 -7.57 -25.43
CA GLY A 396 -8.53 -7.73 -26.05
C GLY A 396 -9.14 -6.34 -26.12
N ASP A 397 -9.21 -5.77 -27.32
CA ASP A 397 -10.14 -4.70 -27.63
C ASP A 397 -11.57 -5.29 -27.69
N ASP A 398 -12.55 -4.46 -27.35
CA ASP A 398 -14.01 -4.65 -27.43
C ASP A 398 -14.70 -5.35 -26.23
N ASP A 399 -15.25 -4.55 -25.30
CA ASP A 399 -16.71 -4.42 -25.11
C ASP A 399 -17.05 -3.31 -24.08
N ASP A 400 -18.12 -2.58 -24.36
CA ASP A 400 -18.65 -1.41 -23.62
C ASP A 400 -19.27 -1.87 -22.28
N GLU A 401 -18.44 -2.14 -21.27
CA GLU A 401 -18.89 -2.68 -19.98
C GLU A 401 -19.42 -1.57 -19.04
N PHE A 402 -20.67 -1.74 -18.60
CA PHE A 402 -21.28 -0.92 -17.55
C PHE A 402 -20.47 -1.06 -16.25
N GLN A 403 -19.67 -0.05 -15.90
CA GLN A 403 -18.88 -0.05 -14.67
C GLN A 403 -19.81 0.10 -13.45
N VAL A 404 -20.16 -1.03 -12.81
CA VAL A 404 -20.81 -1.04 -11.50
C VAL A 404 -19.79 -0.55 -10.48
N SER A 405 -20.11 0.50 -9.71
CA SER A 405 -19.22 0.95 -8.64
C SER A 405 -19.04 -0.17 -7.62
N THR A 406 -17.78 -0.55 -7.37
CA THR A 406 -17.39 -1.44 -6.29
C THR A 406 -17.59 -0.70 -4.97
N ALA A 407 -18.24 -1.33 -4.00
CA ALA A 407 -18.33 -0.75 -2.66
C ALA A 407 -16.94 -0.64 -2.03
N ALA A 408 -16.76 0.37 -1.18
CA ALA A 408 -15.54 0.55 -0.42
C ALA A 408 -15.86 1.09 0.98
N ALA A 409 -15.04 0.75 1.97
CA ALA A 409 -15.16 1.24 3.35
C ALA A 409 -13.86 1.03 4.15
N HIS A 410 -13.57 1.92 5.10
CA HIS A 410 -12.46 1.75 6.04
C HIS A 410 -12.85 0.73 7.12
N MET A 411 -12.63 -0.55 6.83
CA MET A 411 -12.98 -1.68 7.71
C MET A 411 -11.77 -2.23 8.49
N CYS A 412 -10.60 -1.61 8.34
CA CYS A 412 -9.39 -1.91 9.09
C CYS A 412 -8.96 -0.75 10.01
N GLY A 413 -9.53 0.44 9.85
CA GLY A 413 -9.29 1.61 10.71
C GLY A 413 -8.21 2.59 10.25
N HIS A 414 -7.78 2.50 8.98
CA HIS A 414 -6.76 3.39 8.38
C HIS A 414 -7.19 4.87 8.40
N ASP A 415 -8.50 5.16 8.42
CA ASP A 415 -9.05 6.49 8.69
C ASP A 415 -8.65 7.02 10.09
N GLY A 416 -8.64 6.15 11.09
CA GLY A 416 -8.13 6.43 12.43
C GLY A 416 -6.63 6.68 12.46
N HIS A 417 -5.85 5.85 11.73
CA HIS A 417 -4.39 6.02 11.63
C HIS A 417 -4.03 7.37 10.99
N MET A 418 -4.71 7.74 9.89
CA MET A 418 -4.57 9.05 9.25
C MET A 418 -4.88 10.19 10.22
N ALA A 419 -5.99 10.10 10.97
CA ALA A 419 -6.37 11.13 11.95
C ALA A 419 -5.32 11.28 13.06
N MET A 420 -4.75 10.17 13.55
CA MET A 420 -3.67 10.19 14.54
C MET A 420 -2.41 10.85 13.99
N VAL A 421 -1.94 10.47 12.81
CA VAL A 421 -0.69 11.02 12.24
C VAL A 421 -0.86 12.49 11.84
N LEU A 422 -2.02 12.90 11.30
CA LEU A 422 -2.34 14.30 11.04
C LEU A 422 -2.41 15.13 12.33
N GLY A 423 -3.00 14.60 13.40
CA GLY A 423 -3.05 15.25 14.70
C GLY A 423 -1.67 15.42 15.33
N LEU A 424 -0.84 14.38 15.27
CA LEU A 424 0.56 14.45 15.68
C LEU A 424 1.33 15.52 14.88
N CYS A 425 1.17 15.54 13.55
CA CYS A 425 1.78 16.55 12.69
C CYS A 425 1.38 17.97 13.08
N ALA A 426 0.09 18.21 13.36
CA ALA A 426 -0.39 19.52 13.82
C ALA A 426 0.23 19.96 15.16
N LEU A 427 0.35 19.04 16.12
CA LEU A 427 0.98 19.32 17.42
C LEU A 427 2.49 19.59 17.28
N VAL A 428 3.18 18.81 16.46
CA VAL A 428 4.62 19.02 16.17
C VAL A 428 4.83 20.37 15.48
N VAL A 429 3.98 20.77 14.53
CA VAL A 429 4.07 22.08 13.88
C VAL A 429 3.83 23.23 14.87
N ARG A 430 2.81 23.13 15.72
CA ARG A 430 2.51 24.13 16.77
C ARG A 430 3.71 24.35 17.70
N SER A 431 4.39 23.27 18.07
CA SER A 431 5.54 23.24 18.97
C SER A 431 6.90 23.18 18.26
N ALA A 432 6.97 23.40 16.95
CA ALA A 432 8.19 23.16 16.15
C ALA A 432 9.43 23.96 16.59
N HIS A 433 9.23 25.09 17.28
CA HIS A 433 10.30 25.91 17.87
C HIS A 433 10.96 25.27 19.11
N LEU A 434 10.38 24.19 19.65
CA LEU A 434 10.94 23.40 20.76
C LEU A 434 11.65 22.13 20.27
N LEU A 435 11.57 21.82 18.96
CA LEU A 435 12.36 20.74 18.38
C LEU A 435 13.85 21.09 18.48
N PRO A 436 14.74 20.11 18.67
CA PRO A 436 16.17 20.37 18.49
C PRO A 436 16.45 20.85 17.06
N GLN A 437 17.23 21.92 16.89
CA GLN A 437 17.54 22.54 15.58
C GLN A 437 18.09 21.52 14.56
N GLU A 438 18.80 20.53 15.07
CA GLU A 438 19.46 19.46 14.34
C GLU A 438 18.59 18.20 14.27
N THR A 439 17.27 18.32 14.08
CA THR A 439 16.34 17.19 13.91
C THR A 439 15.25 17.49 12.89
N PHE A 440 14.65 16.43 12.33
CA PHE A 440 13.37 16.56 11.66
C PHE A 440 12.51 15.30 11.88
N VAL A 441 11.20 15.52 11.94
CA VAL A 441 10.18 14.48 12.06
C VAL A 441 9.60 14.22 10.68
N ARG A 442 9.47 12.95 10.31
CA ARG A 442 8.85 12.53 9.05
C ARG A 442 7.48 11.90 9.32
N PHE A 443 6.49 12.28 8.54
CA PHE A 443 5.19 11.64 8.51
C PHE A 443 5.04 10.92 7.17
N VAL A 444 4.72 9.62 7.22
CA VAL A 444 4.61 8.74 6.05
C VAL A 444 3.16 8.32 5.92
N PHE A 445 2.49 8.79 4.88
CA PHE A 445 1.12 8.42 4.52
C PHE A 445 1.20 7.41 3.37
N GLN A 446 1.00 6.14 3.69
CA GLN A 446 1.27 5.02 2.82
C GLN A 446 0.00 4.51 2.13
N PRO A 447 -0.01 4.38 0.79
CA PRO A 447 -1.14 3.79 0.07
C PRO A 447 -1.11 2.26 0.12
N ALA A 448 -2.20 1.64 -0.33
CA ALA A 448 -2.26 0.23 -0.73
C ALA A 448 -1.68 -0.81 0.27
N GLU A 449 -1.86 -0.62 1.57
CA GLU A 449 -1.47 -1.61 2.59
C GLU A 449 -2.27 -2.92 2.39
N GLU A 450 -3.57 -2.81 2.13
CA GLU A 450 -4.51 -3.93 1.95
C GLU A 450 -4.27 -4.70 0.64
N GLY A 451 -3.28 -4.27 -0.14
CA GLY A 451 -2.90 -4.82 -1.42
C GLY A 451 -3.04 -3.80 -2.56
N PRO A 452 -2.13 -3.83 -3.55
CA PRO A 452 -1.06 -4.81 -3.76
C PRO A 452 0.28 -4.47 -3.06
N GLY A 453 0.29 -3.64 -2.01
CA GLY A 453 1.45 -3.32 -1.18
C GLY A 453 2.13 -2.00 -1.54
N GLY A 454 2.03 -1.00 -0.66
CA GLY A 454 2.56 0.35 -0.89
C GLY A 454 3.91 0.63 -0.24
N ALA A 455 4.27 -0.09 0.84
CA ALA A 455 5.49 0.19 1.59
C ALA A 455 6.75 0.07 0.73
N MET A 456 6.88 -1.00 -0.07
CA MET A 456 8.02 -1.18 -0.98
C MET A 456 8.15 -0.04 -1.99
N LYS A 457 7.03 0.40 -2.59
CA LYS A 457 7.04 1.51 -3.55
C LYS A 457 7.43 2.83 -2.89
N MET A 458 6.98 3.07 -1.67
CA MET A 458 7.43 4.25 -0.91
C MET A 458 8.92 4.19 -0.61
N ILE A 459 9.46 3.03 -0.25
CA ILE A 459 10.89 2.84 -0.01
C ILE A 459 11.69 3.09 -1.29
N GLU A 460 11.26 2.54 -2.43
CA GLU A 460 11.86 2.75 -3.76
C GLU A 460 11.91 4.24 -4.13
N ASP A 461 10.86 5.00 -3.84
CA ASP A 461 10.78 6.45 -4.08
C ASP A 461 11.53 7.29 -3.03
N GLY A 462 12.13 6.65 -2.02
CA GLY A 462 13.02 7.27 -1.06
C GLY A 462 12.34 7.79 0.21
N ALA A 463 11.20 7.21 0.62
CA ALA A 463 10.51 7.56 1.86
C ALA A 463 11.40 7.37 3.11
N LEU A 464 12.35 6.43 3.08
CA LEU A 464 13.30 6.17 4.17
C LEU A 464 14.65 6.90 4.03
N THR A 465 14.79 7.80 3.06
CA THR A 465 16.02 8.59 2.90
C THR A 465 16.27 9.41 4.15
N ASP A 466 17.44 9.24 4.77
CA ASP A 466 17.87 9.87 6.02
C ASP A 466 17.09 9.47 7.29
N VAL A 467 16.06 8.60 7.19
CA VAL A 467 15.30 8.13 8.36
C VAL A 467 16.16 7.21 9.23
N ASN A 468 16.19 7.40 10.54
CA ASN A 468 16.87 6.50 11.48
C ASN A 468 15.93 5.46 12.06
N GLU A 469 14.75 5.92 12.48
CA GLU A 469 13.73 5.08 13.10
C GLU A 469 12.37 5.34 12.48
N ILE A 470 11.54 4.30 12.39
CA ILE A 470 10.16 4.39 11.91
C ILE A 470 9.20 3.68 12.86
N TYR A 471 8.11 4.34 13.21
CA TYR A 471 7.10 3.81 14.12
C TYR A 471 5.75 3.77 13.42
N GLY A 472 5.03 2.68 13.63
CA GLY A 472 3.66 2.48 13.16
C GLY A 472 2.83 1.88 14.27
N LEU A 473 1.53 2.08 14.22
CA LEU A 473 0.59 1.39 15.09
C LEU A 473 -0.61 0.95 14.29
N HIS A 474 -1.28 -0.09 14.77
CA HIS A 474 -2.59 -0.51 14.28
C HIS A 474 -3.60 -0.50 15.42
N ASN A 475 -4.86 -0.17 15.14
CA ASN A 475 -5.94 -0.47 16.07
C ASN A 475 -6.26 -1.97 16.12
N ALA A 476 -6.56 -2.54 17.29
CA ALA A 476 -6.99 -3.93 17.39
C ALA A 476 -8.13 -4.09 18.40
N PRO A 477 -8.94 -5.16 18.32
CA PRO A 477 -10.04 -5.44 19.24
C PRO A 477 -9.59 -5.83 20.66
N PHE A 478 -8.45 -5.35 21.11
CA PHE A 478 -8.01 -5.38 22.50
C PHE A 478 -8.73 -4.30 23.32
N PRO A 479 -8.78 -4.42 24.66
CA PRO A 479 -9.42 -3.43 25.52
C PRO A 479 -8.89 -2.01 25.28
N LEU A 480 -9.76 -1.01 25.24
CA LEU A 480 -9.37 0.40 25.19
C LEU A 480 -8.42 0.71 26.37
N TYR A 481 -7.48 1.63 26.17
CA TYR A 481 -6.39 1.95 27.10
C TYR A 481 -5.34 0.84 27.29
N SER A 482 -5.24 -0.08 26.34
CA SER A 482 -4.15 -1.05 26.28
C SER A 482 -3.25 -0.86 25.05
N VAL A 483 -1.97 -1.21 25.21
CA VAL A 483 -0.98 -1.31 24.14
C VAL A 483 -0.42 -2.72 24.13
N HIS A 484 -0.57 -3.39 22.99
CA HIS A 484 -0.06 -4.75 22.79
C HIS A 484 1.21 -4.70 21.93
N VAL A 485 2.34 -5.09 22.51
CA VAL A 485 3.65 -4.98 21.85
C VAL A 485 4.67 -5.96 22.45
N ARG A 486 5.41 -6.64 21.58
CA ARG A 486 6.50 -7.56 21.95
C ARG A 486 7.70 -7.41 21.03
N PRO A 487 8.92 -7.74 21.50
CA PRO A 487 10.08 -7.86 20.62
C PRO A 487 10.02 -9.16 19.82
N GLY A 488 10.71 -9.20 18.69
CA GLY A 488 10.68 -10.33 17.76
C GLY A 488 9.42 -10.30 16.89
N ALA A 489 8.95 -11.47 16.47
CA ALA A 489 7.82 -11.56 15.56
C ALA A 489 6.51 -11.06 16.19
N VAL A 490 5.78 -10.23 15.45
CA VAL A 490 4.51 -9.62 15.85
C VAL A 490 3.39 -9.91 14.88
N MET A 491 3.68 -9.97 13.57
CA MET A 491 2.74 -10.35 12.51
C MET A 491 3.39 -11.32 11.54
N ALA A 492 2.58 -12.14 10.89
CA ALA A 492 3.02 -13.27 10.10
C ALA A 492 3.47 -12.86 8.69
N HIS A 493 4.38 -13.66 8.16
CA HIS A 493 4.65 -13.77 6.73
C HIS A 493 3.41 -14.36 6.03
N GLU A 494 3.14 -13.93 4.81
CA GLU A 494 2.07 -14.45 3.96
C GLU A 494 2.63 -15.00 2.65
N VAL A 495 2.25 -16.23 2.29
CA VAL A 495 2.43 -16.77 0.93
C VAL A 495 1.11 -17.34 0.46
N GLU A 496 0.63 -16.94 -0.70
CA GLU A 496 -0.49 -17.63 -1.35
C GLU A 496 0.04 -18.73 -2.27
N PHE A 497 -0.77 -19.77 -2.49
CA PHE A 497 -0.44 -20.79 -3.47
C PHE A 497 -1.66 -21.18 -4.31
N SER A 498 -1.40 -21.55 -5.56
CA SER A 498 -2.35 -22.20 -6.44
C SER A 498 -1.76 -23.49 -6.98
N ILE A 499 -2.59 -24.52 -7.07
CA ILE A 499 -2.21 -25.85 -7.55
C ILE A 499 -3.21 -26.28 -8.62
N ASP A 500 -2.72 -26.45 -9.84
CA ASP A 500 -3.50 -26.98 -10.95
C ASP A 500 -3.11 -28.44 -11.19
N ILE A 501 -4.01 -29.36 -10.84
CA ILE A 501 -3.84 -30.80 -11.01
C ILE A 501 -4.49 -31.22 -12.31
N HIS A 502 -3.75 -31.99 -13.12
CA HIS A 502 -4.20 -32.49 -14.40
C HIS A 502 -4.19 -34.01 -14.45
N GLY A 503 -5.30 -34.58 -14.89
CA GLY A 503 -5.50 -36.00 -15.10
C GLY A 503 -6.03 -36.30 -16.51
N ILE A 504 -6.77 -37.39 -16.63
CA ILE A 504 -7.39 -37.83 -17.87
C ILE A 504 -8.89 -38.01 -17.59
N GLY A 505 -9.71 -37.14 -18.17
CA GLY A 505 -11.15 -37.18 -18.00
C GLY A 505 -11.82 -38.29 -18.83
N GLY A 506 -13.09 -38.55 -18.53
CA GLY A 506 -13.87 -39.57 -19.24
C GLY A 506 -15.23 -39.85 -18.61
N HIS A 507 -15.90 -40.90 -19.07
CA HIS A 507 -17.22 -41.26 -18.53
C HIS A 507 -17.07 -41.85 -17.12
N GLY A 508 -17.87 -41.37 -16.17
CA GLY A 508 -17.84 -41.84 -14.76
C GLY A 508 -18.15 -43.33 -14.54
N SER A 509 -18.65 -44.05 -15.55
CA SER A 509 -18.87 -45.51 -15.49
C SER A 509 -17.66 -46.32 -15.96
N ALA A 510 -16.63 -45.67 -16.52
CA ALA A 510 -15.40 -46.29 -17.01
C ALA A 510 -14.14 -45.66 -16.37
N PRO A 511 -14.04 -45.62 -15.02
CA PRO A 511 -12.93 -44.96 -14.33
C PRO A 511 -11.55 -45.57 -14.66
N GLN A 512 -11.49 -46.85 -15.03
CA GLN A 512 -10.25 -47.51 -15.45
C GLN A 512 -9.62 -46.94 -16.73
N GLN A 513 -10.35 -46.10 -17.48
CA GLN A 513 -9.86 -45.38 -18.66
C GLN A 513 -9.41 -43.94 -18.34
N CYS A 514 -9.54 -43.52 -17.08
CA CYS A 514 -9.32 -42.16 -16.62
C CYS A 514 -8.16 -42.10 -15.61
N VAL A 515 -7.70 -40.89 -15.35
CA VAL A 515 -6.90 -40.52 -14.17
C VAL A 515 -7.68 -39.42 -13.49
N ASP A 516 -8.38 -39.75 -12.41
CA ASP A 516 -9.36 -38.85 -11.77
C ASP A 516 -8.68 -37.76 -10.91
N PRO A 517 -8.62 -36.50 -11.36
CA PRO A 517 -7.96 -35.43 -10.64
C PRO A 517 -8.72 -35.00 -9.36
N ILE A 518 -10.00 -35.31 -9.21
CA ILE A 518 -10.77 -35.02 -7.99
C ILE A 518 -10.29 -35.95 -6.85
N LEU A 519 -10.09 -37.23 -7.17
CA LEU A 519 -9.49 -38.18 -6.24
C LEU A 519 -8.06 -37.77 -5.89
N VAL A 520 -7.24 -37.38 -6.87
CA VAL A 520 -5.87 -36.92 -6.64
C VAL A 520 -5.84 -35.65 -5.78
N GLY A 521 -6.67 -34.65 -6.09
CA GLY A 521 -6.77 -33.41 -5.31
C GLY A 521 -7.15 -33.68 -3.86
N SER A 522 -8.06 -34.61 -3.62
CA SER A 522 -8.45 -35.02 -2.26
C SER A 522 -7.29 -35.67 -1.48
N ALA A 523 -6.44 -36.46 -2.15
CA ALA A 523 -5.24 -37.03 -1.57
C ALA A 523 -4.16 -35.96 -1.31
N VAL A 524 -4.01 -34.98 -2.21
CA VAL A 524 -3.11 -33.84 -2.05
C VAL A 524 -3.50 -33.03 -0.81
N VAL A 525 -4.77 -32.65 -0.64
CA VAL A 525 -5.24 -31.90 0.53
C VAL A 525 -4.90 -32.64 1.84
N GLN A 526 -5.16 -33.94 1.91
CA GLN A 526 -4.80 -34.75 3.08
C GLN A 526 -3.30 -34.79 3.33
N THR A 527 -2.50 -34.92 2.27
CA THR A 527 -1.04 -35.03 2.37
C THR A 527 -0.41 -33.71 2.81
N LEU A 528 -0.93 -32.56 2.37
CA LEU A 528 -0.45 -31.24 2.77
C LEU A 528 -0.52 -30.99 4.29
N GLN A 529 -1.42 -31.68 5.00
CA GLN A 529 -1.50 -31.58 6.46
C GLN A 529 -0.23 -32.10 7.16
N SER A 530 0.56 -32.95 6.47
CA SER A 530 1.85 -33.45 6.96
C SER A 530 2.99 -32.42 6.90
N VAL A 531 2.81 -31.30 6.18
CA VAL A 531 3.79 -30.22 6.14
C VAL A 531 3.99 -29.67 7.54
N VAL A 532 2.95 -29.06 8.12
CA VAL A 532 3.03 -28.52 9.49
C VAL A 532 3.19 -29.64 10.51
N SER A 533 2.37 -30.69 10.42
CA SER A 533 2.32 -31.67 11.52
C SER A 533 3.58 -32.52 11.63
N ARG A 534 4.28 -32.85 10.54
CA ARG A 534 5.38 -33.83 10.51
C ARG A 534 6.68 -33.33 9.85
N SER A 535 6.68 -32.21 9.13
CA SER A 535 7.90 -31.71 8.46
C SER A 535 8.59 -30.57 9.21
N LEU A 536 7.88 -29.88 10.09
CA LEU A 536 8.40 -28.75 10.87
C LEU A 536 8.73 -29.17 12.31
N SER A 537 9.55 -28.36 13.01
CA SER A 537 9.76 -28.53 14.44
C SER A 537 8.43 -28.32 15.19
N PRO A 538 8.16 -29.05 16.29
CA PRO A 538 7.03 -28.74 17.16
C PRO A 538 7.10 -27.33 17.80
N MET A 539 8.26 -26.68 17.74
CA MET A 539 8.47 -25.30 18.22
C MET A 539 8.28 -24.25 17.11
N ASP A 540 8.20 -24.67 15.84
CA ASP A 540 7.96 -23.77 14.73
C ASP A 540 6.47 -23.46 14.63
N THR A 541 6.14 -22.22 14.32
CA THR A 541 4.76 -21.78 14.15
C THR A 541 4.49 -21.51 12.69
N ALA A 542 3.62 -22.33 12.09
CA ALA A 542 3.17 -22.14 10.72
C ALA A 542 1.76 -22.68 10.49
N VAL A 543 1.09 -22.16 9.48
CA VAL A 543 -0.22 -22.61 9.00
C VAL A 543 -0.14 -22.85 7.51
N VAL A 544 -0.69 -23.97 7.04
CA VAL A 544 -0.92 -24.23 5.62
C VAL A 544 -2.39 -24.57 5.44
N SER A 545 -3.13 -23.71 4.75
CA SER A 545 -4.57 -23.83 4.56
C SER A 545 -4.91 -23.93 3.08
N VAL A 546 -5.51 -25.04 2.65
CA VAL A 546 -6.20 -25.10 1.36
C VAL A 546 -7.59 -24.51 1.55
N THR A 547 -7.86 -23.38 0.92
CA THR A 547 -9.10 -22.61 1.12
C THR A 547 -10.04 -22.73 -0.08
N GLN A 548 -9.56 -23.22 -1.22
CA GLN A 548 -10.35 -23.44 -2.42
C GLN A 548 -10.09 -24.82 -3.01
N PHE A 549 -11.16 -25.46 -3.48
CA PHE A 549 -11.13 -26.72 -4.21
C PHE A 549 -12.21 -26.69 -5.30
N HIS A 550 -11.81 -26.64 -6.56
CA HIS A 550 -12.71 -26.60 -7.71
C HIS A 550 -12.42 -27.75 -8.67
N GLY A 551 -13.44 -28.52 -9.05
CA GLY A 551 -13.30 -29.64 -9.98
C GLY A 551 -14.62 -30.23 -10.46
N GLY A 552 -14.73 -30.41 -11.78
CA GLY A 552 -15.87 -31.05 -12.46
C GLY A 552 -17.08 -30.15 -12.64
N ASP A 553 -17.80 -30.34 -13.75
CA ASP A 553 -18.96 -29.54 -14.13
C ASP A 553 -20.24 -30.39 -14.34
N THR A 554 -20.13 -31.73 -14.30
CA THR A 554 -21.23 -32.64 -14.67
C THR A 554 -21.18 -33.93 -13.86
N ASN A 555 -22.35 -34.42 -13.43
CA ASN A 555 -22.47 -35.53 -12.47
C ASN A 555 -21.95 -36.90 -12.94
N ASN A 556 -21.84 -37.15 -14.24
CA ASN A 556 -21.46 -38.45 -14.81
C ASN A 556 -20.16 -38.41 -15.62
N VAL A 557 -19.36 -37.36 -15.46
CA VAL A 557 -18.09 -37.15 -16.15
C VAL A 557 -16.97 -36.97 -15.13
N ILE A 558 -15.88 -37.72 -15.28
CA ILE A 558 -14.63 -37.49 -14.56
C ILE A 558 -13.93 -36.31 -15.24
N SER A 559 -13.65 -35.25 -14.48
CA SER A 559 -12.95 -34.06 -14.96
C SER A 559 -11.53 -34.38 -15.41
N SER A 560 -10.96 -33.58 -16.32
CA SER A 560 -9.54 -33.64 -16.66
C SER A 560 -8.67 -32.72 -15.79
N LYS A 561 -9.28 -31.80 -15.02
CA LYS A 561 -8.57 -30.81 -14.19
C LYS A 561 -9.24 -30.60 -12.82
N VAL A 562 -8.42 -30.30 -11.81
CA VAL A 562 -8.81 -29.71 -10.53
C VAL A 562 -7.90 -28.53 -10.22
N SER A 563 -8.48 -27.45 -9.67
CA SER A 563 -7.72 -26.30 -9.18
C SER A 563 -7.91 -26.17 -7.66
N LEU A 564 -6.80 -26.08 -6.95
CA LEU A 564 -6.75 -25.79 -5.52
C LEU A 564 -6.09 -24.43 -5.33
N ALA A 565 -6.49 -23.69 -4.30
CA ALA A 565 -5.77 -22.51 -3.84
C ALA A 565 -5.79 -22.44 -2.33
N GLY A 566 -4.84 -21.70 -1.78
CA GLY A 566 -4.66 -21.64 -0.35
C GLY A 566 -3.58 -20.66 0.06
N THR A 567 -3.25 -20.71 1.34
CA THR A 567 -2.34 -19.76 1.95
C THR A 567 -1.45 -20.42 2.99
N ILE A 568 -0.25 -19.86 3.15
CA ILE A 568 0.76 -20.22 4.13
C ILE A 568 0.97 -19.00 5.03
N ARG A 569 1.10 -19.25 6.33
CA ARG A 569 1.50 -18.25 7.34
C ARG A 569 2.65 -18.79 8.16
N ASP A 570 3.63 -17.96 8.45
CA ASP A 570 4.77 -18.29 9.31
C ASP A 570 5.36 -17.01 9.93
N PHE A 571 6.39 -17.13 10.76
CA PHE A 571 7.10 -15.99 11.34
C PHE A 571 8.60 -15.97 10.99
N ASP A 572 9.02 -16.81 10.05
CA ASP A 572 10.43 -17.05 9.71
C ASP A 572 10.57 -17.37 8.21
N LEU A 573 11.24 -16.48 7.48
CA LEU A 573 11.42 -16.60 6.03
C LEU A 573 12.19 -17.86 5.62
N GLU A 574 13.10 -18.39 6.46
CA GLU A 574 13.79 -19.64 6.17
C GLU A 574 12.84 -20.85 6.34
N LEU A 575 11.93 -20.76 7.30
CA LEU A 575 10.84 -21.72 7.48
C LEU A 575 9.87 -21.67 6.30
N ALA A 576 9.51 -20.48 5.82
CA ALA A 576 8.63 -20.28 4.66
C ALA A 576 9.13 -21.04 3.43
N LYS A 577 10.42 -20.92 3.12
CA LYS A 577 11.05 -21.65 2.02
C LYS A 577 10.96 -23.16 2.21
N THR A 578 11.24 -23.64 3.42
CA THR A 578 11.12 -25.05 3.77
C THR A 578 9.69 -25.56 3.56
N ILE A 579 8.68 -24.76 3.94
CA ILE A 579 7.27 -25.08 3.74
C ILE A 579 6.94 -25.16 2.25
N GLN A 580 7.32 -24.16 1.44
CA GLN A 580 7.07 -24.14 0.00
C GLN A 580 7.69 -25.36 -0.70
N ASP A 581 8.94 -25.69 -0.40
CA ASP A 581 9.63 -26.85 -0.95
C ASP A 581 8.92 -28.17 -0.60
N ARG A 582 8.42 -28.28 0.65
CA ARG A 582 7.67 -29.47 1.10
C ARG A 582 6.30 -29.56 0.46
N VAL A 583 5.56 -28.46 0.35
CA VAL A 583 4.28 -28.38 -0.36
C VAL A 583 4.47 -28.87 -1.79
N ALA A 584 5.42 -28.29 -2.54
CA ALA A 584 5.66 -28.66 -3.93
C ALA A 584 6.07 -30.13 -4.08
N THR A 585 6.97 -30.61 -3.22
CA THR A 585 7.41 -32.02 -3.22
C THR A 585 6.25 -32.98 -2.97
N LEU A 586 5.40 -32.70 -1.98
CA LEU A 586 4.27 -33.58 -1.64
C LEU A 586 3.19 -33.57 -2.71
N VAL A 587 2.88 -32.41 -3.30
CA VAL A 587 1.93 -32.29 -4.41
C VAL A 587 2.42 -33.14 -5.59
N HIS A 588 3.67 -32.93 -6.04
CA HIS A 588 4.22 -33.66 -7.18
C HIS A 588 4.29 -35.16 -6.93
N SER A 589 4.74 -35.58 -5.73
CA SER A 589 4.86 -37.00 -5.39
C SER A 589 3.49 -37.67 -5.31
N THR A 590 2.49 -36.99 -4.74
CA THR A 590 1.12 -37.49 -4.65
C THR A 590 0.50 -37.61 -6.04
N CYS A 591 0.59 -36.57 -6.87
CA CYS A 591 0.08 -36.64 -8.24
C CYS A 591 0.73 -37.78 -9.04
N ALA A 592 2.05 -37.91 -8.96
CA ALA A 592 2.77 -38.99 -9.65
C ALA A 592 2.32 -40.39 -9.21
N ALA A 593 2.04 -40.60 -7.92
CA ALA A 593 1.57 -41.89 -7.39
C ALA A 593 0.21 -42.31 -7.99
N TYR A 594 -0.62 -41.35 -8.41
CA TYR A 594 -1.91 -41.59 -9.06
C TYR A 594 -1.84 -41.48 -10.59
N GLY A 595 -0.67 -41.22 -11.17
CA GLY A 595 -0.51 -41.03 -12.62
C GLY A 595 -0.99 -39.66 -13.13
N ALA A 596 -1.06 -38.65 -12.27
CA ALA A 596 -1.42 -37.26 -12.61
C ALA A 596 -0.19 -36.33 -12.60
N THR A 597 -0.35 -35.12 -13.14
CA THR A 597 0.67 -34.04 -13.09
C THR A 597 0.09 -32.81 -12.39
N ALA A 598 0.94 -31.91 -11.89
CA ALA A 598 0.46 -30.68 -11.27
C ALA A 598 1.38 -29.48 -11.53
N ASN A 599 0.81 -28.29 -11.64
CA ASN A 599 1.54 -27.03 -11.59
C ASN A 599 1.31 -26.40 -10.22
N VAL A 600 2.38 -26.03 -9.54
CA VAL A 600 2.33 -25.33 -8.25
C VAL A 600 2.87 -23.92 -8.46
N HIS A 601 2.06 -22.92 -8.13
CA HIS A 601 2.46 -21.52 -8.15
C HIS A 601 2.38 -20.95 -6.74
N PHE A 602 3.42 -20.24 -6.32
CA PHE A 602 3.47 -19.48 -5.08
C PHE A 602 3.48 -17.98 -5.38
N LEU A 603 2.69 -17.22 -4.62
CA LEU A 603 2.78 -15.77 -4.55
C LEU A 603 3.32 -15.40 -3.16
N ASP A 604 4.60 -15.04 -3.12
CA ASP A 604 5.32 -14.60 -1.93
C ASP A 604 4.86 -13.20 -1.56
N GLY A 605 4.20 -13.08 -0.41
CA GLY A 605 3.53 -11.88 0.06
C GLY A 605 4.38 -11.06 1.01
N TYR A 606 3.77 -10.48 2.04
CA TYR A 606 4.47 -9.60 2.98
C TYR A 606 5.32 -10.40 3.95
N ALA A 607 6.53 -9.90 4.22
CA ALA A 607 7.44 -10.43 5.22
C ALA A 607 6.85 -10.38 6.64
N PRO A 608 7.36 -11.17 7.60
CA PRO A 608 6.89 -11.08 8.98
C PRO A 608 7.31 -9.73 9.58
N VAL A 609 6.43 -9.13 10.39
CA VAL A 609 6.74 -7.92 11.14
C VAL A 609 7.59 -8.32 12.35
N ILE A 610 8.88 -8.00 12.31
CA ILE A 610 9.84 -8.30 13.37
C ILE A 610 10.26 -7.02 14.08
N ASN A 611 9.87 -6.87 15.35
CA ASN A 611 10.21 -5.73 16.16
C ASN A 611 11.58 -5.86 16.84
N PRO A 612 12.49 -4.89 16.66
CA PRO A 612 13.73 -4.78 17.45
C PRO A 612 13.49 -4.55 18.94
N HIS A 613 14.31 -5.20 19.79
CA HIS A 613 14.16 -5.16 21.25
C HIS A 613 14.23 -3.77 21.90
N VAL A 614 15.05 -2.85 21.38
CA VAL A 614 15.32 -1.56 22.04
C VAL A 614 14.13 -0.63 21.84
N GLU A 615 13.67 -0.52 20.61
CA GLU A 615 12.56 0.31 20.18
C GLU A 615 11.24 -0.21 20.75
N THR A 616 11.04 -1.54 20.85
CA THR A 616 9.90 -2.11 21.57
C THR A 616 9.86 -1.69 23.03
N ARG A 617 10.97 -1.82 23.77
CA ARG A 617 11.00 -1.40 25.18
C ARG A 617 10.71 0.08 25.35
N GLN A 618 11.09 0.89 24.38
CA GLN A 618 10.77 2.31 24.37
C GLN A 618 9.25 2.55 24.27
N VAL A 619 8.57 1.84 23.37
CA VAL A 619 7.10 1.91 23.25
C VAL A 619 6.43 1.43 24.54
N GLN A 620 6.89 0.32 25.10
CA GLN A 620 6.38 -0.21 26.37
C GLN A 620 6.52 0.82 27.50
N GLN A 621 7.69 1.45 27.63
CA GLN A 621 7.93 2.45 28.67
C GLN A 621 7.02 3.68 28.50
N VAL A 622 6.91 4.22 27.27
CA VAL A 622 6.03 5.37 26.99
C VAL A 622 4.57 5.05 27.32
N ALA A 623 4.10 3.86 26.97
CA ALA A 623 2.75 3.42 27.29
C ALA A 623 2.53 3.29 28.81
N MET A 624 3.49 2.74 29.55
CA MET A 624 3.44 2.66 31.02
C MET A 624 3.46 4.04 31.68
N ASP A 625 4.29 4.96 31.20
CA ASP A 625 4.37 6.33 31.72
C ASP A 625 3.05 7.11 31.50
N MET A 626 2.31 6.76 30.45
CA MET A 626 0.96 7.27 30.19
C MET A 626 -0.13 6.61 31.05
N GLY A 627 0.20 5.55 31.81
CA GLY A 627 -0.76 4.77 32.59
C GLY A 627 -1.58 3.77 31.76
N LEU A 628 -1.13 3.39 30.57
CA LEU A 628 -1.80 2.37 29.75
C LEU A 628 -1.40 0.96 30.18
N TYR A 629 -2.31 0.00 29.98
CA TYR A 629 -2.01 -1.42 30.18
C TYR A 629 -1.13 -1.93 29.04
N VAL A 630 0.06 -2.45 29.37
CA VAL A 630 1.01 -2.99 28.38
C VAL A 630 1.01 -4.51 28.43
N SER A 631 0.80 -5.17 27.29
CA SER A 631 0.70 -6.62 27.21
C SER A 631 1.36 -7.20 25.95
N GLU A 632 1.72 -8.48 26.01
CA GLU A 632 2.07 -9.29 24.83
C GLU A 632 0.94 -10.27 24.45
N GLU A 633 -0.14 -10.31 25.23
CA GLU A 633 -1.25 -11.23 25.02
C GLU A 633 -1.90 -11.04 23.64
N GLY A 634 -2.21 -12.14 22.97
CA GLY A 634 -2.75 -12.12 21.60
C GLY A 634 -1.69 -11.91 20.51
N LEU A 635 -0.40 -11.73 20.86
CA LEU A 635 0.70 -11.67 19.91
C LEU A 635 1.54 -12.97 19.91
N PRO A 636 2.13 -13.35 18.76
CA PRO A 636 2.02 -12.69 17.46
C PRO A 636 0.68 -12.99 16.74
N LEU A 637 0.26 -12.11 15.85
CA LEU A 637 -0.92 -12.28 15.01
C LEU A 637 -0.57 -13.01 13.70
N MET A 638 -1.51 -13.82 13.20
CA MET A 638 -1.38 -14.51 11.90
C MET A 638 -1.79 -13.64 10.71
N ALA A 639 -2.21 -12.40 10.95
CA ALA A 639 -2.36 -11.41 9.89
C ALA A 639 -0.97 -10.98 9.38
N ALA A 640 -0.92 -10.50 8.15
CA ALA A 640 0.26 -9.92 7.53
C ALA A 640 0.14 -8.40 7.47
N GLU A 641 1.25 -7.70 7.32
CA GLU A 641 1.31 -6.23 7.24
C GLU A 641 2.60 -5.83 6.50
N ASP A 642 2.48 -4.91 5.53
CA ASP A 642 3.58 -4.50 4.68
C ASP A 642 4.53 -3.48 5.36
N PHE A 643 4.18 -2.98 6.55
CA PHE A 643 5.10 -2.28 7.45
C PHE A 643 6.37 -3.09 7.77
N SER A 644 6.29 -4.41 7.63
CA SER A 644 7.46 -5.32 7.69
C SER A 644 8.61 -4.85 6.78
N TYR A 645 8.33 -4.31 5.59
CA TYR A 645 9.35 -3.81 4.68
C TYR A 645 10.09 -2.58 5.23
N PHE A 646 9.42 -1.72 5.99
CA PHE A 646 10.11 -0.61 6.65
C PHE A 646 11.04 -1.10 7.76
N LEU A 647 10.64 -2.13 8.53
CA LEU A 647 11.44 -2.68 9.61
C LEU A 647 12.64 -3.50 9.14
N GLN A 648 12.61 -4.04 7.92
CA GLN A 648 13.79 -4.62 7.27
C GLN A 648 14.86 -3.56 6.98
N GLU A 649 14.45 -2.34 6.67
CA GLU A 649 15.33 -1.24 6.28
C GLU A 649 15.77 -0.38 7.46
N ARG A 650 14.89 -0.14 8.44
CA ARG A 650 15.13 0.76 9.57
C ARG A 650 14.67 0.15 10.88
N LYS A 651 15.33 0.54 11.96
CA LYS A 651 14.85 0.21 13.30
C LYS A 651 13.53 0.93 13.55
N GLY A 652 12.76 0.42 14.48
CA GLY A 652 11.41 0.92 14.68
C GLY A 652 10.60 0.02 15.58
N CYS A 653 9.31 0.31 15.66
CA CYS A 653 8.37 -0.59 16.32
C CYS A 653 7.00 -0.47 15.68
N TYR A 654 6.38 -1.62 15.45
CA TYR A 654 4.97 -1.75 15.12
C TYR A 654 4.22 -2.32 16.32
N PHE A 655 3.12 -1.70 16.74
CA PHE A 655 2.40 -2.08 17.95
C PHE A 655 0.90 -1.88 17.81
N PHE A 656 0.11 -2.52 18.68
CA PHE A 656 -1.33 -2.45 18.60
C PHE A 656 -1.91 -1.59 19.73
N LEU A 657 -2.84 -0.71 19.36
CA LEU A 657 -3.63 0.07 20.30
C LEU A 657 -5.02 -0.56 20.43
N GLY A 658 -5.44 -0.87 21.66
CA GLY A 658 -6.76 -1.42 21.91
C GLY A 658 -7.87 -0.39 21.68
N THR A 659 -8.97 -0.83 21.06
CA THR A 659 -10.13 0.02 20.73
C THR A 659 -11.47 -0.50 21.27
N LYS A 660 -11.48 -1.68 21.91
CA LYS A 660 -12.70 -2.33 22.40
C LYS A 660 -13.10 -1.80 23.77
N GLU A 661 -14.32 -1.27 23.88
CA GLU A 661 -14.92 -0.90 25.16
C GLU A 661 -15.85 -2.00 25.69
N ASP A 662 -16.15 -1.93 26.99
CA ASP A 662 -17.17 -2.79 27.59
C ASP A 662 -18.53 -2.54 26.93
N GLY A 663 -19.18 -3.61 26.47
CA GLY A 663 -20.45 -3.56 25.76
C GLY A 663 -20.33 -3.48 24.23
N ASP A 664 -19.13 -3.28 23.67
CA ASP A 664 -18.91 -3.42 22.23
C ASP A 664 -19.14 -4.88 21.80
N SER A 665 -19.93 -5.07 20.73
CA SER A 665 -20.07 -6.40 20.12
C SER A 665 -18.78 -6.83 19.43
N ASP A 666 -18.52 -8.14 19.37
CA ASP A 666 -17.31 -8.66 18.73
C ASP A 666 -17.19 -8.25 17.25
N LYS A 667 -18.32 -8.08 16.55
CA LYS A 667 -18.34 -7.65 15.14
C LYS A 667 -17.99 -6.18 14.92
N MET A 668 -18.22 -5.33 15.92
CA MET A 668 -18.02 -3.88 15.83
C MET A 668 -16.53 -3.52 15.81
N ARG A 669 -15.68 -4.31 16.49
CA ARG A 669 -14.23 -4.07 16.54
C ARG A 669 -13.42 -5.12 15.77
N ALA A 670 -14.08 -6.13 15.21
CA ALA A 670 -13.43 -7.11 14.34
C ALA A 670 -13.02 -6.44 13.03
N LEU A 671 -11.71 -6.41 12.76
CA LEU A 671 -11.15 -5.92 11.51
C LEU A 671 -11.76 -6.69 10.32
N HIS A 672 -12.00 -5.99 9.23
CA HIS A 672 -12.57 -6.49 7.95
C HIS A 672 -14.03 -6.99 8.06
N SER A 673 -14.64 -6.87 9.24
CA SER A 673 -16.10 -7.00 9.38
C SER A 673 -16.78 -5.87 8.62
N ASN A 674 -17.86 -6.17 7.90
CA ASN A 674 -18.71 -5.14 7.29
C ASN A 674 -19.49 -4.28 8.31
N GLN A 675 -19.36 -4.60 9.60
CA GLN A 675 -19.90 -3.85 10.72
C GLN A 675 -18.79 -3.22 11.59
N TYR A 676 -17.54 -3.23 11.11
CA TYR A 676 -16.45 -2.58 11.83
C TYR A 676 -16.72 -1.08 11.98
N ASP A 677 -16.45 -0.53 13.16
CA ASP A 677 -16.39 0.90 13.43
C ASP A 677 -15.16 1.18 14.27
N PHE A 678 -14.42 2.23 13.94
CA PHE A 678 -13.26 2.65 14.71
C PHE A 678 -13.71 3.34 16.02
N ASN A 679 -12.94 3.25 17.11
CA ASN A 679 -13.26 3.96 18.36
C ASN A 679 -12.57 5.34 18.40
N ASP A 680 -13.34 6.43 18.28
CA ASP A 680 -12.81 7.80 18.30
C ASP A 680 -12.00 8.14 19.57
N LYS A 681 -12.26 7.47 20.70
CA LYS A 681 -11.49 7.67 21.95
C LYS A 681 -10.04 7.21 21.84
N ALA A 682 -9.72 6.37 20.86
CA ALA A 682 -8.36 5.90 20.63
C ALA A 682 -7.46 6.95 19.96
N ILE A 683 -8.03 7.92 19.22
CA ILE A 683 -7.27 8.96 18.50
C ILE A 683 -6.26 9.70 19.41
N PRO A 684 -6.67 10.29 20.55
CA PRO A 684 -5.72 10.94 21.45
C PRO A 684 -4.69 9.96 22.04
N LEU A 685 -5.06 8.71 22.31
CA LEU A 685 -4.12 7.70 22.83
C LEU A 685 -2.98 7.43 21.84
N GLY A 686 -3.31 7.22 20.56
CA GLY A 686 -2.32 7.01 19.50
C GLY A 686 -1.39 8.21 19.31
N ILE A 687 -1.96 9.43 19.29
CA ILE A 687 -1.17 10.68 19.20
C ILE A 687 -0.24 10.83 20.41
N ARG A 688 -0.73 10.53 21.62
CA ARG A 688 0.07 10.60 22.85
C ARG A 688 1.22 9.60 22.84
N LEU A 689 0.99 8.37 22.38
CA LEU A 689 2.03 7.35 22.25
C LEU A 689 3.12 7.83 21.29
N PHE A 690 2.76 8.29 20.10
CA PHE A 690 3.75 8.81 19.15
C PHE A 690 4.45 10.08 19.65
N MET A 691 3.75 11.00 20.32
CA MET A 691 4.36 12.18 20.94
C MET A 691 5.36 11.77 22.05
N GLY A 692 5.01 10.82 22.90
CA GLY A 692 5.89 10.30 23.94
C GLY A 692 7.14 9.62 23.37
N ILE A 693 6.99 8.85 22.28
CA ILE A 693 8.11 8.26 21.54
C ILE A 693 9.00 9.38 20.99
N LEU A 694 8.43 10.35 20.27
CA LEU A 694 9.16 11.48 19.70
C LEU A 694 9.97 12.23 20.76
N GLN A 695 9.31 12.65 21.84
CA GLN A 695 9.92 13.38 22.96
C GLN A 695 11.04 12.59 23.62
N SER A 696 10.83 11.28 23.86
CA SER A 696 11.84 10.44 24.50
C SER A 696 13.07 10.25 23.60
N ARG A 697 12.86 9.99 22.32
CA ARG A 697 13.96 9.75 21.36
C ARG A 697 14.75 11.02 21.06
N PHE A 698 14.09 12.17 20.90
CA PHE A 698 14.75 13.46 20.71
C PHE A 698 15.21 14.13 22.00
N LYS A 699 14.83 13.59 23.17
CA LYS A 699 15.13 14.15 24.49
C LYS A 699 14.69 15.61 24.62
N CYS A 700 13.48 15.89 24.13
CA CYS A 700 12.84 17.19 24.22
C CYS A 700 11.43 17.06 24.81
N VAL A 701 10.86 18.18 25.25
CA VAL A 701 9.47 18.25 25.71
C VAL A 701 8.76 19.26 24.80
N LEU A 702 7.82 18.76 23.99
CA LEU A 702 6.95 19.59 23.15
C LEU A 702 5.65 19.93 23.88
N TYR A 703 5.15 18.97 24.66
CA TYR A 703 3.97 19.07 25.51
C TYR A 703 4.21 18.32 26.82
N SER A 704 3.74 18.92 27.91
CA SER A 704 3.73 18.31 29.24
C SER A 704 2.78 17.11 29.33
N VAL A 705 2.94 16.29 30.37
CA VAL A 705 2.04 15.16 30.63
C VAL A 705 0.62 15.67 30.91
N GLU A 706 0.50 16.80 31.61
CA GLU A 706 -0.75 17.45 31.97
C GLU A 706 -1.50 17.96 30.74
N GLU A 707 -0.80 18.61 29.80
CA GLU A 707 -1.38 19.05 28.53
C GLU A 707 -1.91 17.88 27.70
N MET A 708 -1.12 16.81 27.59
CA MET A 708 -1.52 15.61 26.85
C MET A 708 -2.64 14.85 27.56
N GLN A 709 -2.73 14.91 28.89
CA GLN A 709 -3.85 14.37 29.65
C GLN A 709 -5.13 15.20 29.43
N ALA A 710 -5.02 16.53 29.40
CA ALA A 710 -6.14 17.42 29.08
C ALA A 710 -6.69 17.14 27.68
N PHE A 711 -5.83 16.85 26.71
CA PHE A 711 -6.23 16.42 25.36
C PHE A 711 -7.09 15.14 25.38
N GLN A 712 -6.65 14.11 26.11
CA GLN A 712 -7.41 12.87 26.26
C GLN A 712 -8.79 13.11 26.87
N VAL A 713 -8.85 13.85 27.99
CA VAL A 713 -10.09 14.19 28.68
C VAL A 713 -11.03 15.00 27.78
N ALA A 714 -10.51 15.88 26.93
CA ALA A 714 -11.31 16.65 25.98
C ALA A 714 -12.04 15.74 24.98
N MET A 715 -11.37 14.71 24.44
CA MET A 715 -12.00 13.74 23.55
C MET A 715 -13.10 12.95 24.26
N GLU A 716 -12.84 12.46 25.48
CA GLU A 716 -13.82 11.72 26.28
C GLU A 716 -15.08 12.56 26.55
N ARG A 717 -14.93 13.83 26.90
CA ARG A 717 -16.06 14.77 27.10
C ARG A 717 -16.90 14.94 25.85
N ILE A 718 -16.26 15.03 24.67
CA ILE A 718 -17.00 15.15 23.40
C ILE A 718 -17.76 13.86 23.11
N MET A 719 -17.20 12.69 23.43
CA MET A 719 -17.85 11.41 23.19
C MET A 719 -19.03 11.17 24.15
N MET A 720 -18.93 11.58 25.41
CA MET A 720 -20.03 11.49 26.37
C MET A 720 -21.21 12.40 26.01
N ASN A 721 -20.94 13.61 25.52
CA ASN A 721 -21.99 14.56 25.14
C ASN A 721 -22.72 14.20 23.84
N VAL A 722 -22.27 13.17 23.10
CA VAL A 722 -22.96 12.65 21.91
C VAL A 722 -23.99 11.56 22.28
N THR A 723 -23.95 11.02 23.51
CA THR A 723 -24.84 9.94 23.96
C THR A 723 -26.17 10.43 24.57
N ILE A 724 -26.43 11.74 24.58
CA ILE A 724 -27.70 12.32 25.07
C ILE A 724 -28.28 13.26 24.00
N VAL A 725 -28.99 12.69 23.02
CA VAL A 725 -30.02 13.39 22.24
C VAL A 725 -31.20 12.45 22.04
#